data_AF-A0A2N6ABK2-F1
#
_entry.id   AF-A0A2N6ABK2-F1
#
_cell.length_a   1.000
_cell.length_b   1.000
_cell.length_c   1.000
_cell.angle_alpha   90.00
_cell.angle_beta   90.00
_cell.angle_gamma   90.00
#
_symmetry.space_group_name_H-M   'P 1'
#
loop_
_entity.id
_entity.type
_entity.pdbx_description
1 polymer ?
#
loop_
_entity_poly.entity_id
_entity_poly.type
_entity_poly.pdbx_seq_one_letter_code
_entity_poly.pdbx_strand_id
1 'polypeptide(L)'
;MYRIRVLIAAVMLMGAIPAAAQQNGFDIQAYRDYLQQNAQLSAGELLARTPAPLLHSSTAEAVHAPLFLDSVSIKFGLTADELHLLEQNSFVVTERPVHRTFQRTFAEIWENDLPVYISTDAILHALHLSYDEILKELEENRFYGTLEAALSQLRQYQAVLETSYGSVPELRQSLLDVDLYLSVATALLTQAESTKYPENEAALDGILQMVRAESPREIPLFSETPRAYDFSQLKVRGHYDKTPQLGRYFQAMMWMGRTEFYLTAPQSASAPPSPSDIQRQIIDAAMLLEALETSDAGTMLREMDALLSTLVGESDNVAPSHLRESMTEAGVVDAATFLDTARVSEFQRVLATKPYAGQRIHSQILMSDPMSPNQIKPPTAFLLMGQRFVIDSYVMANVVYDRIMSGGQKVRRMLPSSMDVLYALGNNAAAQLVEEDLKQYDYAPNLSALRYLIESHDDDFWNASLYNGWLNGIRALNIPDEVDELPAFMRTAAWWQQKMNTQLASWAQLRHDNLLYAKPSYSSGVLCAYPHAFVEPEPDFYRRLSTFAGHAREIFAAENMDRTTTFFEHFGAVMDTLEIIAEKQLAHSTLTEQERAFAKAVLVRRPNCGFATNGWYQKLIYAIWYPPRNEDPIEELDIVTADVHTAPTDEHGTPVGWVMHVGTGYLNLAVIVTRNEFGQQTAFVGPVLSYYEHVTENFQRLTDKDWKQKIESDPWPRPDWTNVYLADRDGKRRPPGQMLKTSTPPVLQPHLTCSVDVPTITTNYINLRYDPMPFPVTVTVSNDGSGLTDSLFATISFLPDLTLAGEDAPDGYTKVCEKAQLFPKQSTTVQWMLKHPLGTQEKRYTIRVVVKTANADSTVCETEVIIPAVESPILAPRDYCPNELVFVDSLDSYVPNPFTVRLTCINNGNGSADSVSGTLILPKDVVLDPPTQTLTQ
;
A
#
# COMPACT_ATOMS: atom_id res chain seq x y z
N MET A 1 -49.93 -35.96 -49.69
CA MET A 1 -49.11 -37.19 -49.76
C MET A 1 -47.72 -36.91 -49.18
N TYR A 2 -47.00 -37.95 -48.78
CA TYR A 2 -45.54 -38.12 -48.62
C TYR A 2 -44.58 -36.97 -49.04
N ARG A 3 -43.37 -36.80 -48.47
CA ARG A 3 -42.73 -37.15 -47.16
C ARG A 3 -41.22 -36.79 -47.27
N ILE A 4 -40.55 -36.50 -46.14
CA ILE A 4 -39.14 -36.89 -45.83
C ILE A 4 -37.93 -36.10 -46.46
N ARG A 5 -37.33 -35.25 -45.60
CA ARG A 5 -35.92 -35.30 -45.08
C ARG A 5 -34.69 -34.61 -45.76
N VAL A 6 -34.21 -33.54 -45.06
CA VAL A 6 -33.00 -33.48 -44.18
C VAL A 6 -31.56 -33.19 -44.72
N LEU A 7 -30.88 -32.28 -43.98
CA LEU A 7 -29.42 -32.03 -43.76
C LEU A 7 -28.53 -31.37 -44.85
N ILE A 8 -27.88 -30.23 -44.52
CA ILE A 8 -26.42 -30.08 -44.17
C ILE A 8 -25.99 -28.59 -44.20
N ALA A 9 -25.14 -28.20 -43.23
CA ALA A 9 -24.24 -27.02 -43.15
C ALA A 9 -24.75 -25.62 -43.53
N ALA A 10 -24.88 -24.76 -42.51
CA ALA A 10 -24.55 -23.35 -42.60
C ALA A 10 -23.22 -23.11 -41.86
N VAL A 11 -22.23 -22.49 -42.52
CA VAL A 11 -20.91 -22.18 -41.95
C VAL A 11 -20.41 -20.85 -42.51
N MET A 12 -20.18 -19.86 -41.63
CA MET A 12 -19.07 -18.88 -41.63
C MET A 12 -19.36 -17.75 -40.61
N LEU A 13 -18.30 -17.16 -40.03
CA LEU A 13 -18.31 -15.90 -39.25
C LEU A 13 -19.24 -15.94 -38.01
N MET A 14 -18.78 -16.29 -36.79
CA MET A 14 -17.51 -15.96 -36.12
C MET A 14 -17.23 -14.44 -36.06
N GLY A 15 -17.80 -13.79 -35.04
CA GLY A 15 -17.24 -12.61 -34.37
C GLY A 15 -17.00 -12.98 -32.90
N ALA A 16 -15.84 -12.64 -32.34
CA ALA A 16 -15.38 -13.23 -31.09
C ALA A 16 -15.94 -12.51 -29.84
N ILE A 17 -16.63 -13.26 -28.99
CA ILE A 17 -16.65 -13.03 -27.55
C ILE A 17 -15.54 -13.92 -26.96
N PRO A 18 -14.67 -13.42 -26.06
CA PRO A 18 -13.67 -14.28 -25.42
C PRO A 18 -14.37 -15.39 -24.65
N ALA A 19 -13.93 -16.63 -24.84
CA ALA A 19 -14.52 -17.77 -24.15
C ALA A 19 -14.26 -17.64 -22.65
N ALA A 20 -15.33 -17.47 -21.86
CA ALA A 20 -15.27 -17.78 -20.44
C ALA A 20 -14.81 -19.23 -20.31
N ALA A 21 -13.72 -19.45 -19.56
CA ALA A 21 -13.15 -20.79 -19.39
C ALA A 21 -14.10 -21.62 -18.52
N GLN A 22 -15.04 -22.30 -19.18
CA GLN A 22 -15.99 -23.22 -18.56
C GLN A 22 -15.20 -24.26 -17.76
N GLN A 23 -15.32 -24.21 -16.43
CA GLN A 23 -14.59 -25.14 -15.56
C GLN A 23 -15.00 -26.57 -15.89
N ASN A 24 -14.02 -27.41 -16.21
CA ASN A 24 -14.22 -28.85 -16.19
C ASN A 24 -14.58 -29.26 -14.76
N GLY A 25 -15.75 -29.88 -14.57
CA GLY A 25 -16.15 -30.43 -13.27
C GLY A 25 -15.12 -31.43 -12.74
N PHE A 26 -15.00 -31.52 -11.41
CA PHE A 26 -14.04 -32.41 -10.76
C PHE A 26 -14.31 -33.88 -11.11
N ASP A 27 -13.44 -34.46 -11.94
CA ASP A 27 -13.55 -35.85 -12.37
C ASP A 27 -13.05 -36.80 -11.27
N ILE A 28 -14.01 -37.38 -10.53
CA ILE A 28 -13.78 -38.36 -9.47
C ILE A 28 -13.08 -39.62 -10.00
N GLN A 29 -13.31 -40.02 -11.26
CA GLN A 29 -12.62 -41.18 -11.82
C GLN A 29 -11.18 -40.84 -12.19
N ALA A 30 -10.92 -39.68 -12.80
CA ALA A 30 -9.55 -39.21 -13.00
C ALA A 30 -8.80 -39.03 -11.68
N TYR A 31 -9.46 -38.59 -10.60
CA TYR A 31 -8.88 -38.54 -9.27
C TYR A 31 -8.58 -39.93 -8.68
N ARG A 32 -9.48 -40.92 -8.83
CA ARG A 32 -9.24 -42.31 -8.42
C ARG A 32 -8.10 -42.96 -9.21
N ASP A 33 -8.07 -42.74 -10.52
CA ASP A 33 -7.01 -43.23 -11.40
C ASP A 33 -5.67 -42.56 -11.04
N TYR A 34 -5.67 -41.27 -10.72
CA TYR A 34 -4.51 -40.55 -10.20
C TYR A 34 -4.04 -41.12 -8.84
N LEU A 35 -4.95 -41.41 -7.91
CA LEU A 35 -4.60 -42.07 -6.64
C LEU A 35 -3.97 -43.45 -6.87
N GLN A 36 -4.50 -44.27 -7.78
CA GLN A 36 -3.94 -45.59 -8.09
C GLN A 36 -2.58 -45.49 -8.77
N GLN A 37 -2.42 -44.60 -9.76
CA GLN A 37 -1.16 -44.35 -10.45
C GLN A 37 -0.06 -43.81 -9.52
N ASN A 38 -0.45 -43.20 -8.40
CA ASN A 38 0.46 -42.59 -7.43
C ASN A 38 0.42 -43.27 -6.05
N ALA A 39 -0.11 -44.49 -5.96
CA ALA A 39 -0.24 -45.24 -4.70
C ALA A 39 1.11 -45.65 -4.07
N GLN A 40 2.23 -45.41 -4.75
CA GLN A 40 3.60 -45.64 -4.26
C GLN A 40 4.46 -44.36 -4.35
N LEU A 41 3.84 -43.18 -4.51
CA LEU A 41 4.53 -41.90 -4.65
C LEU A 41 5.34 -41.58 -3.38
N SER A 42 6.67 -41.57 -3.48
CA SER A 42 7.53 -41.20 -2.36
C SER A 42 7.47 -39.69 -2.08
N ALA A 43 7.81 -39.28 -0.85
CA ALA A 43 7.94 -37.87 -0.49
C ALA A 43 8.97 -37.12 -1.38
N GLY A 44 10.00 -37.81 -1.87
CA GLY A 44 10.97 -37.24 -2.82
C GLY A 44 10.35 -36.93 -4.18
N GLU A 45 9.53 -37.84 -4.72
CA GLU A 45 8.83 -37.64 -5.99
C GLU A 45 7.69 -36.63 -5.88
N LEU A 46 6.97 -36.59 -4.75
CA LEU A 46 5.97 -35.55 -4.48
C LEU A 46 6.62 -34.16 -4.52
N LEU A 47 7.69 -33.96 -3.75
CA LEU A 47 8.44 -32.69 -3.72
C LEU A 47 9.13 -32.35 -5.06
N ALA A 48 9.37 -33.33 -5.93
CA ALA A 48 9.88 -33.11 -7.29
C ALA A 48 8.78 -32.76 -8.31
N ARG A 49 7.52 -33.16 -8.06
CA ARG A 49 6.35 -32.82 -8.89
C ARG A 49 5.77 -31.45 -8.54
N THR A 50 5.81 -31.08 -7.26
CA THR A 50 5.43 -29.75 -6.77
C THR A 50 6.65 -29.05 -6.15
N PRO A 51 7.66 -28.68 -6.95
CA PRO A 51 8.87 -28.07 -6.44
C PRO A 51 8.59 -26.64 -5.96
N ALA A 52 8.61 -26.43 -4.64
CA ALA A 52 8.67 -25.08 -4.06
C ALA A 52 9.97 -24.38 -4.50
N PRO A 53 9.94 -23.07 -4.83
CA PRO A 53 11.14 -22.31 -5.12
C PRO A 53 12.17 -22.36 -3.98
N LEU A 54 13.46 -22.41 -4.31
CA LEU A 54 14.53 -22.32 -3.32
C LEU A 54 14.75 -20.85 -2.93
N LEU A 55 14.12 -20.43 -1.84
CA LEU A 55 14.26 -19.08 -1.27
C LEU A 55 15.68 -18.83 -0.74
N HIS A 56 16.02 -17.60 -0.38
CA HIS A 56 17.30 -17.32 0.28
C HIS A 56 17.20 -17.44 1.80
N SER A 57 18.28 -17.92 2.45
CA SER A 57 18.36 -18.06 3.91
C SER A 57 18.56 -16.74 4.65
N SER A 58 18.88 -15.68 3.91
CA SER A 58 19.07 -14.31 4.38
C SER A 58 18.86 -13.36 3.20
N THR A 59 18.69 -12.08 3.49
CA THR A 59 18.76 -11.02 2.48
C THR A 59 20.14 -10.94 1.82
N ALA A 60 20.18 -10.33 0.63
CA ALA A 60 21.41 -9.92 -0.05
C ALA A 60 21.63 -8.39 0.03
N GLU A 61 20.61 -7.62 0.39
CA GLU A 61 20.76 -6.18 0.65
C GLU A 61 21.19 -5.95 2.09
N ALA A 62 22.38 -5.39 2.30
CA ALA A 62 22.79 -4.91 3.61
C ALA A 62 21.89 -3.75 4.06
N VAL A 63 21.51 -3.76 5.34
CA VAL A 63 20.69 -2.73 6.00
C VAL A 63 21.58 -1.52 6.33
N HIS A 64 21.71 -0.59 5.39
CA HIS A 64 22.66 0.52 5.46
C HIS A 64 22.02 1.80 5.99
N ALA A 65 21.91 1.89 7.32
CA ALA A 65 21.36 3.05 8.04
C ALA A 65 20.01 3.57 7.45
N PRO A 66 19.01 2.70 7.27
CA PRO A 66 17.73 3.06 6.67
C PRO A 66 17.03 4.19 7.43
N LEU A 67 16.35 5.05 6.68
CA LEU A 67 15.60 6.19 7.22
C LEU A 67 14.58 5.71 8.27
N PHE A 68 14.44 6.49 9.34
CA PHE A 68 13.55 6.26 10.49
C PHE A 68 13.86 5.02 11.36
N LEU A 69 14.82 4.15 11.05
CA LEU A 69 15.11 2.99 11.91
C LEU A 69 15.63 3.40 13.30
N ASP A 70 16.33 4.52 13.40
CA ASP A 70 16.70 5.15 14.67
C ASP A 70 15.46 5.49 15.51
N SER A 71 14.48 6.11 14.86
CA SER A 71 13.22 6.57 15.45
C SER A 71 12.34 5.39 15.84
N VAL A 72 12.20 4.39 14.98
CA VAL A 72 11.51 3.12 15.26
C VAL A 72 12.16 2.40 16.45
N SER A 73 13.49 2.31 16.48
CA SER A 73 14.25 1.69 17.57
C SER A 73 14.05 2.41 18.90
N ILE A 74 14.01 3.75 18.89
CA ILE A 74 13.78 4.58 20.10
C ILE A 74 12.32 4.47 20.58
N LYS A 75 11.35 4.42 19.66
CA LYS A 75 9.92 4.46 19.99
C LYS A 75 9.37 3.12 20.49
N PHE A 76 9.76 2.01 19.86
CA PHE A 76 9.34 0.66 20.25
C PHE A 76 10.37 -0.08 21.12
N GLY A 77 11.58 0.48 21.26
CA GLY A 77 12.65 -0.08 22.09
C GLY A 77 13.18 -1.39 21.51
N LEU A 78 13.65 -1.38 20.25
CA LEU A 78 14.13 -2.61 19.59
C LEU A 78 15.39 -3.17 20.28
N THR A 79 15.45 -4.50 20.43
CA THR A 79 16.58 -5.21 21.02
C THR A 79 17.68 -5.50 20.00
N ALA A 80 18.85 -5.95 20.48
CA ALA A 80 19.91 -6.45 19.61
C ALA A 80 19.54 -7.72 18.83
N ASP A 81 18.68 -8.59 19.37
CA ASP A 81 18.21 -9.78 18.66
C ASP A 81 17.15 -9.43 17.60
N GLU A 82 16.26 -8.46 17.89
CA GLU A 82 15.28 -7.94 16.93
C GLU A 82 15.98 -7.23 15.75
N LEU A 83 17.00 -6.40 16.04
CA LEU A 83 17.84 -5.77 15.03
C LEU A 83 18.64 -6.80 14.22
N HIS A 84 19.11 -7.88 14.84
CA HIS A 84 19.84 -8.94 14.12
C HIS A 84 18.93 -9.76 13.18
N LEU A 85 17.68 -10.02 13.57
CA LEU A 85 16.68 -10.60 12.66
C LEU A 85 16.38 -9.65 11.47
N LEU A 86 16.28 -8.34 11.75
CA LEU A 86 16.11 -7.30 10.73
C LEU A 86 17.30 -7.22 9.76
N GLU A 87 18.54 -7.34 10.24
CA GLU A 87 19.75 -7.46 9.42
C GLU A 87 19.76 -8.74 8.57
N GLN A 88 19.34 -9.87 9.14
CA GLN A 88 19.35 -11.17 8.47
C GLN A 88 18.29 -11.27 7.36
N ASN A 89 17.09 -10.76 7.59
CA ASN A 89 15.92 -11.02 6.75
C ASN A 89 15.40 -9.79 5.99
N SER A 90 15.94 -8.59 6.27
CA SER A 90 15.32 -7.29 5.93
C SER A 90 13.95 -7.02 6.60
N PHE A 91 13.46 -7.92 7.46
CA PHE A 91 12.31 -7.71 8.33
C PHE A 91 12.42 -8.46 9.67
N VAL A 92 11.67 -8.02 10.66
CA VAL A 92 11.46 -8.74 11.93
C VAL A 92 10.00 -8.58 12.37
N VAL A 93 9.45 -9.62 13.00
CA VAL A 93 8.19 -9.53 13.75
C VAL A 93 8.50 -9.75 15.24
N THR A 94 7.86 -8.99 16.13
CA THR A 94 8.08 -9.11 17.59
C THR A 94 6.77 -9.24 18.35
N GLU A 95 6.77 -10.09 19.39
CA GLU A 95 5.67 -10.19 20.35
C GLU A 95 5.61 -9.00 21.34
N ARG A 96 6.48 -7.99 21.19
CA ARG A 96 6.53 -6.78 22.03
C ARG A 96 6.74 -5.50 21.19
N PRO A 97 5.88 -4.46 21.30
CA PRO A 97 4.78 -4.32 22.24
C PRO A 97 3.60 -5.26 21.94
N VAL A 98 2.76 -5.49 22.93
CA VAL A 98 1.52 -6.26 22.77
C VAL A 98 0.44 -5.33 22.20
N HIS A 99 0.14 -5.48 20.92
CA HIS A 99 -0.85 -4.66 20.24
C HIS A 99 -2.25 -5.31 20.30
N ARG A 100 -3.28 -4.50 20.58
CA ARG A 100 -4.66 -4.99 20.78
C ARG A 100 -5.52 -4.96 19.52
N THR A 101 -5.36 -3.93 18.70
CA THR A 101 -6.19 -3.65 17.53
C THR A 101 -5.39 -2.92 16.47
N PHE A 102 -5.77 -3.11 15.21
CA PHE A 102 -5.16 -2.47 14.05
C PHE A 102 -5.39 -0.96 14.09
N GLN A 103 -6.63 -0.51 14.35
CA GLN A 103 -6.98 0.91 14.51
C GLN A 103 -6.07 1.63 15.51
N ARG A 104 -5.82 1.02 16.67
CA ARG A 104 -4.96 1.61 17.72
C ARG A 104 -3.48 1.62 17.32
N THR A 105 -3.01 0.56 16.66
CA THR A 105 -1.60 0.46 16.27
C THR A 105 -1.27 1.44 15.14
N PHE A 106 -2.16 1.58 14.15
CA PHE A 106 -2.04 2.61 13.12
C PHE A 106 -2.11 4.03 13.72
N ALA A 107 -2.92 4.26 14.76
CA ALA A 107 -2.93 5.54 15.49
C ALA A 107 -1.59 5.82 16.18
N GLU A 108 -1.01 4.83 16.85
CA GLU A 108 0.27 4.95 17.56
C GLU A 108 1.45 5.21 16.59
N ILE A 109 1.46 4.59 15.41
CA ILE A 109 2.44 4.87 14.35
C ILE A 109 2.29 6.31 13.84
N TRP A 110 1.04 6.80 13.69
CA TRP A 110 0.74 8.17 13.24
C TRP A 110 1.13 9.23 14.28
N GLU A 111 0.84 9.00 15.56
CA GLU A 111 1.17 9.91 16.68
C GLU A 111 2.67 10.02 16.95
N ASN A 112 3.48 9.11 16.38
CA ASN A 112 4.93 9.12 16.47
C ASN A 112 5.64 9.57 15.18
N ASP A 113 4.89 10.02 14.16
CA ASP A 113 5.38 10.43 12.83
C ASP A 113 6.26 9.37 12.14
N LEU A 114 5.90 8.08 12.26
CA LEU A 114 6.69 6.95 11.73
C LEU A 114 6.15 6.42 10.38
N PRO A 115 7.01 5.88 9.49
CA PRO A 115 6.56 5.24 8.26
C PRO A 115 5.65 4.02 8.51
N VAL A 116 4.50 3.96 7.84
CA VAL A 116 3.50 2.90 8.04
C VAL A 116 3.64 1.75 7.03
N TYR A 117 3.61 0.52 7.53
CA TYR A 117 3.42 -0.70 6.76
C TYR A 117 1.96 -1.13 6.81
N ILE A 118 1.37 -1.46 5.67
CA ILE A 118 -0.03 -1.88 5.53
C ILE A 118 -0.02 -3.35 5.11
N SER A 119 -0.24 -4.24 6.09
CA SER A 119 -0.20 -5.69 5.91
C SER A 119 -1.45 -6.25 5.20
N THR A 120 -1.31 -7.41 4.56
CA THR A 120 -2.46 -8.20 4.05
C THR A 120 -3.35 -8.67 5.21
N ASP A 121 -2.72 -9.03 6.34
CA ASP A 121 -3.36 -9.34 7.62
C ASP A 121 -4.40 -8.30 8.07
N ALA A 122 -4.08 -7.00 7.98
CA ALA A 122 -4.99 -5.93 8.36
C ALA A 122 -6.29 -5.97 7.53
N ILE A 123 -6.16 -6.29 6.23
CA ILE A 123 -7.29 -6.35 5.31
C ILE A 123 -8.14 -7.61 5.54
N LEU A 124 -7.50 -8.76 5.80
CA LEU A 124 -8.19 -9.99 6.19
C LEU A 124 -8.92 -9.83 7.52
N HIS A 125 -8.34 -9.13 8.49
CA HIS A 125 -8.97 -8.87 9.78
C HIS A 125 -10.17 -7.92 9.65
N ALA A 126 -10.04 -6.83 8.90
CA ALA A 126 -11.16 -5.92 8.63
C ALA A 126 -12.32 -6.61 7.90
N LEU A 127 -12.01 -7.53 6.96
CA LEU A 127 -12.99 -8.40 6.31
C LEU A 127 -13.67 -9.36 7.30
N HIS A 128 -12.89 -10.02 8.19
CA HIS A 128 -13.42 -10.94 9.20
C HIS A 128 -14.44 -10.26 10.13
N LEU A 129 -14.03 -9.15 10.77
CA LEU A 129 -14.90 -8.36 11.67
C LEU A 129 -16.18 -7.90 10.97
N SER A 130 -16.09 -7.57 9.67
CA SER A 130 -17.24 -7.13 8.88
C SER A 130 -18.20 -8.27 8.58
N TYR A 131 -17.68 -9.43 8.15
CA TYR A 131 -18.48 -10.60 7.82
C TYR A 131 -19.23 -11.14 9.04
N ASP A 132 -18.53 -11.25 10.18
CA ASP A 132 -19.10 -11.67 11.45
C ASP A 132 -20.24 -10.74 11.91
N GLU A 133 -20.13 -9.43 11.75
CA GLU A 133 -21.21 -8.49 12.14
C GLU A 133 -22.42 -8.52 11.20
N ILE A 134 -22.20 -8.68 9.90
CA ILE A 134 -23.30 -8.80 8.92
C ILE A 134 -24.14 -10.05 9.16
N LEU A 135 -23.50 -11.16 9.53
CA LEU A 135 -24.20 -12.42 9.83
C LEU A 135 -25.15 -12.26 11.03
N LYS A 136 -24.69 -11.63 12.13
CA LYS A 136 -25.51 -11.36 13.32
C LYS A 136 -26.73 -10.48 13.03
N GLU A 137 -26.53 -9.40 12.25
CA GLU A 137 -27.62 -8.47 11.90
C GLU A 137 -28.76 -9.16 11.13
N LEU A 138 -28.45 -10.20 10.34
CA LEU A 138 -29.43 -11.03 9.63
C LEU A 138 -30.15 -12.04 10.53
N GLU A 139 -29.43 -12.69 11.45
CA GLU A 139 -30.00 -13.70 12.35
C GLU A 139 -30.99 -13.11 13.36
N GLU A 140 -30.63 -12.01 14.02
CA GLU A 140 -31.50 -11.39 15.04
C GLU A 140 -32.76 -10.75 14.43
N ASN A 141 -32.63 -10.08 13.28
CA ASN A 141 -33.69 -9.23 12.74
C ASN A 141 -34.62 -9.93 11.72
N ARG A 142 -34.18 -11.03 11.08
CA ARG A 142 -34.96 -11.71 10.03
C ARG A 142 -35.31 -13.15 10.39
N PHE A 143 -34.34 -13.99 10.76
CA PHE A 143 -34.58 -15.44 10.83
C PHE A 143 -35.37 -15.91 12.06
N TYR A 144 -35.22 -15.26 13.22
CA TYR A 144 -35.96 -15.66 14.43
C TYR A 144 -37.48 -15.67 14.21
N GLY A 145 -38.03 -14.56 13.69
CA GLY A 145 -39.47 -14.38 13.52
C GLY A 145 -40.08 -15.26 12.42
N THR A 146 -39.35 -15.45 11.30
CA THR A 146 -39.80 -16.35 10.22
C THR A 146 -39.91 -17.79 10.69
N LEU A 147 -38.96 -18.26 11.50
CA LEU A 147 -38.98 -19.61 12.06
C LEU A 147 -40.15 -19.83 13.03
N GLU A 148 -40.40 -18.86 13.92
CA GLU A 148 -41.51 -18.92 14.89
C GLU A 148 -42.88 -18.98 14.18
N ALA A 149 -43.06 -18.17 13.12
CA ALA A 149 -44.27 -18.18 12.32
C ALA A 149 -44.49 -19.52 11.60
N ALA A 150 -43.43 -20.09 11.00
CA ALA A 150 -43.50 -21.35 10.28
C ALA A 150 -43.82 -22.55 11.19
N LEU A 151 -43.17 -22.65 12.36
CA LEU A 151 -43.46 -23.71 13.34
C LEU A 151 -44.92 -23.66 13.84
N SER A 152 -45.44 -22.46 14.08
CA SER A 152 -46.85 -22.25 14.45
C SER A 152 -47.83 -22.73 13.38
N GLN A 153 -47.52 -22.52 12.10
CA GLN A 153 -48.34 -22.98 10.97
C GLN A 153 -48.28 -24.51 10.79
N LEU A 154 -47.09 -25.13 10.90
CA LEU A 154 -46.94 -26.59 10.85
C LEU A 154 -47.68 -27.30 12.00
N ARG A 155 -47.60 -26.74 13.22
CA ARG A 155 -48.37 -27.23 14.39
C ARG A 155 -49.88 -27.19 14.14
N GLN A 156 -50.40 -26.16 13.48
CA GLN A 156 -51.83 -26.08 13.12
C GLN A 156 -52.21 -27.10 12.04
N TYR A 157 -51.35 -27.31 11.02
CA TYR A 157 -51.65 -28.23 9.91
C TYR A 157 -51.80 -29.71 10.34
N GLN A 158 -51.25 -30.11 11.49
CA GLN A 158 -51.46 -31.44 12.06
C GLN A 158 -52.94 -31.85 12.21
N ALA A 159 -53.89 -30.90 12.28
CA ALA A 159 -55.32 -31.17 12.27
C ALA A 159 -55.83 -31.73 10.91
N VAL A 160 -55.20 -31.32 9.81
CA VAL A 160 -55.48 -31.81 8.45
C VAL A 160 -54.92 -33.22 8.28
N LEU A 161 -53.67 -33.47 8.69
CA LEU A 161 -53.05 -34.80 8.65
C LEU A 161 -53.87 -35.85 9.43
N GLU A 162 -54.40 -35.51 10.60
CA GLU A 162 -55.32 -36.37 11.35
C GLU A 162 -56.63 -36.64 10.62
N THR A 163 -57.17 -35.64 9.92
CA THR A 163 -58.39 -35.79 9.13
C THR A 163 -58.17 -36.72 7.92
N SER A 164 -56.98 -36.66 7.31
CA SER A 164 -56.59 -37.51 6.17
C SER A 164 -56.21 -38.93 6.57
N TYR A 165 -55.45 -39.10 7.67
CA TYR A 165 -54.76 -40.35 7.99
C TYR A 165 -55.12 -40.98 9.35
N GLY A 166 -55.78 -40.25 10.27
CA GLY A 166 -56.12 -40.76 11.62
C GLY A 166 -57.09 -41.96 11.63
N SER A 167 -57.74 -42.24 10.50
CA SER A 167 -58.58 -43.43 10.30
C SER A 167 -57.84 -44.65 9.72
N VAL A 168 -56.54 -44.53 9.42
CA VAL A 168 -55.66 -45.60 8.90
C VAL A 168 -54.75 -46.06 10.05
N PRO A 169 -55.00 -47.22 10.67
CA PRO A 169 -54.24 -47.66 11.86
C PRO A 169 -52.73 -47.72 11.65
N GLU A 170 -52.30 -48.12 10.46
CA GLU A 170 -50.89 -48.25 10.05
C GLU A 170 -50.14 -46.91 10.04
N LEU A 171 -50.86 -45.79 9.94
CA LEU A 171 -50.30 -44.43 9.88
C LEU A 171 -50.36 -43.69 11.23
N ARG A 172 -50.99 -44.28 12.27
CA ARG A 172 -51.17 -43.62 13.58
C ARG A 172 -49.85 -43.24 14.25
N GLN A 173 -48.80 -44.05 14.06
CA GLN A 173 -47.49 -43.80 14.65
C GLN A 173 -46.76 -42.63 13.97
N SER A 174 -46.77 -42.54 12.64
CA SER A 174 -46.19 -41.40 11.91
C SER A 174 -46.85 -40.07 12.28
N LEU A 175 -48.16 -40.07 12.56
CA LEU A 175 -48.85 -38.90 13.10
C LEU A 175 -48.30 -38.48 14.49
N LEU A 176 -47.88 -39.42 15.33
CA LEU A 176 -47.20 -39.11 16.60
C LEU A 176 -45.78 -38.60 16.38
N ASP A 177 -45.03 -39.22 15.47
CA ASP A 177 -43.62 -38.91 15.21
C ASP A 177 -43.44 -37.47 14.66
N VAL A 178 -44.26 -37.07 13.69
CA VAL A 178 -44.30 -35.71 13.14
C VAL A 178 -44.72 -34.67 14.21
N ASP A 179 -45.62 -35.04 15.13
CA ASP A 179 -46.00 -34.15 16.25
C ASP A 179 -44.87 -33.99 17.27
N LEU A 180 -44.17 -35.07 17.62
CA LEU A 180 -43.02 -35.01 18.54
C LEU A 180 -41.88 -34.16 17.96
N TYR A 181 -41.55 -34.36 16.67
CA TYR A 181 -40.53 -33.58 15.95
C TYR A 181 -40.80 -32.06 16.03
N LEU A 182 -42.02 -31.64 15.67
CA LEU A 182 -42.43 -30.23 15.66
C LEU A 182 -42.57 -29.66 17.08
N SER A 183 -43.00 -30.48 18.05
CA SER A 183 -43.20 -30.04 19.43
C SER A 183 -41.87 -29.76 20.15
N VAL A 184 -40.84 -30.58 19.94
CA VAL A 184 -39.48 -30.31 20.45
C VAL A 184 -38.92 -29.02 19.84
N ALA A 185 -39.01 -28.84 18.51
CA ALA A 185 -38.56 -27.61 17.84
C ALA A 185 -39.27 -26.35 18.40
N THR A 186 -40.59 -26.42 18.58
CA THR A 186 -41.40 -25.33 19.15
C THR A 186 -40.96 -25.02 20.58
N ALA A 187 -40.76 -26.03 21.42
CA ALA A 187 -40.38 -25.86 22.82
C ALA A 187 -38.98 -25.26 22.98
N LEU A 188 -38.02 -25.62 22.13
CA LEU A 188 -36.67 -25.03 22.16
C LEU A 188 -36.67 -23.54 21.75
N LEU A 189 -37.45 -23.15 20.74
CA LEU A 189 -37.53 -21.77 20.27
C LEU A 189 -38.32 -20.85 21.23
N THR A 190 -39.47 -21.32 21.71
CA THR A 190 -40.50 -20.49 22.37
C THR A 190 -40.68 -20.76 23.86
N GLN A 191 -40.09 -21.85 24.38
CA GLN A 191 -40.34 -22.40 25.73
C GLN A 191 -41.77 -22.92 25.97
N ALA A 192 -42.61 -23.00 24.92
CA ALA A 192 -43.96 -23.57 25.00
C ALA A 192 -43.95 -25.11 24.91
N GLU A 193 -43.58 -25.78 26.00
CA GLU A 193 -43.63 -27.24 26.16
C GLU A 193 -45.08 -27.75 26.00
N SER A 194 -45.45 -28.21 24.78
CA SER A 194 -46.79 -28.67 24.42
C SER A 194 -46.77 -29.54 23.16
N THR A 195 -47.60 -30.58 23.12
CA THR A 195 -47.83 -31.48 21.97
C THR A 195 -49.26 -31.35 21.46
N LYS A 196 -49.60 -32.00 20.32
CA LYS A 196 -51.00 -32.21 19.93
C LYS A 196 -51.56 -33.50 20.51
N TYR A 197 -50.79 -34.58 20.51
CA TYR A 197 -51.20 -35.86 21.05
C TYR A 197 -50.65 -36.02 22.48
N PRO A 198 -51.50 -36.28 23.50
CA PRO A 198 -51.05 -36.52 24.87
C PRO A 198 -50.05 -37.67 24.99
N GLU A 199 -50.11 -38.65 24.09
CA GLU A 199 -49.16 -39.77 24.03
C GLU A 199 -47.69 -39.32 23.86
N ASN A 200 -47.45 -38.12 23.31
CA ASN A 200 -46.12 -37.55 23.11
C ASN A 200 -45.58 -36.76 24.32
N GLU A 201 -46.39 -36.40 25.32
CA GLU A 201 -45.99 -35.49 26.41
C GLU A 201 -44.74 -35.99 27.18
N ALA A 202 -44.72 -37.29 27.52
CA ALA A 202 -43.60 -37.90 28.22
C ALA A 202 -42.33 -38.04 27.36
N ALA A 203 -42.49 -38.14 26.03
CA ALA A 203 -41.36 -38.19 25.10
C ALA A 203 -40.75 -36.78 24.92
N LEU A 204 -41.58 -35.74 24.87
CA LEU A 204 -41.15 -34.34 24.82
C LEU A 204 -40.32 -33.96 26.04
N ASP A 205 -40.81 -34.20 27.27
CA ASP A 205 -40.06 -33.92 28.50
C ASP A 205 -38.75 -34.73 28.54
N GLY A 206 -38.79 -36.03 28.22
CA GLY A 206 -37.59 -36.87 28.16
C GLY A 206 -36.51 -36.32 27.20
N ILE A 207 -36.91 -35.87 26.01
CA ILE A 207 -35.99 -35.25 25.03
C ILE A 207 -35.45 -33.91 25.57
N LEU A 208 -36.29 -33.05 26.13
CA LEU A 208 -35.86 -31.76 26.67
C LEU A 208 -34.95 -31.93 27.91
N GLN A 209 -35.14 -32.97 28.72
CA GLN A 209 -34.19 -33.35 29.77
C GLN A 209 -32.84 -33.82 29.22
N MET A 210 -32.83 -34.57 28.10
CA MET A 210 -31.58 -35.00 27.45
C MET A 210 -30.84 -33.82 26.79
N VAL A 211 -31.56 -32.85 26.19
CA VAL A 211 -30.98 -31.56 25.75
C VAL A 211 -30.38 -30.80 26.95
N ARG A 212 -31.13 -30.67 28.05
CA ARG A 212 -30.67 -30.02 29.30
C ARG A 212 -29.51 -30.77 29.98
N ALA A 213 -29.20 -32.01 29.58
CA ALA A 213 -28.11 -32.84 30.09
C ALA A 213 -26.89 -32.95 29.16
N GLU A 214 -26.87 -32.24 28.02
CA GLU A 214 -25.73 -32.03 27.13
C GLU A 214 -24.83 -33.27 26.85
N SER A 215 -25.43 -34.46 26.65
CA SER A 215 -24.66 -35.71 26.53
C SER A 215 -25.26 -36.72 25.54
N PRO A 216 -24.44 -37.55 24.86
CA PRO A 216 -24.94 -38.59 23.95
C PRO A 216 -25.80 -39.64 24.64
N ARG A 217 -26.90 -40.05 23.99
CA ARG A 217 -27.84 -41.06 24.50
C ARG A 217 -28.37 -41.94 23.37
N GLU A 218 -28.55 -43.23 23.63
CA GLU A 218 -29.35 -44.11 22.79
C GLU A 218 -30.84 -43.79 22.95
N ILE A 219 -31.54 -43.56 21.83
CA ILE A 219 -32.97 -43.22 21.82
C ILE A 219 -33.69 -43.85 20.60
N PRO A 220 -34.87 -44.48 20.77
CA PRO A 220 -35.72 -44.97 19.68
C PRO A 220 -36.48 -43.81 19.00
N LEU A 221 -35.71 -42.89 18.39
CA LEU A 221 -36.23 -41.67 17.79
C LEU A 221 -36.71 -41.95 16.36
N PHE A 222 -38.04 -42.04 16.19
CA PHE A 222 -38.76 -42.37 14.94
C PHE A 222 -38.45 -43.78 14.39
N SER A 223 -38.06 -44.69 15.28
CA SER A 223 -37.60 -46.05 14.95
C SER A 223 -37.74 -46.94 16.18
N GLU A 224 -38.11 -48.21 16.01
CA GLU A 224 -38.02 -49.22 17.07
C GLU A 224 -36.55 -49.58 17.37
N THR A 225 -35.68 -49.47 16.37
CA THR A 225 -34.22 -49.59 16.52
C THR A 225 -33.66 -48.30 17.14
N PRO A 226 -33.04 -48.32 18.34
CA PRO A 226 -32.44 -47.13 18.94
C PRO A 226 -31.27 -46.60 18.11
N ARG A 227 -31.09 -45.27 18.13
CA ARG A 227 -29.90 -44.59 17.59
C ARG A 227 -29.22 -43.73 18.65
N ALA A 228 -27.89 -43.72 18.63
CA ALA A 228 -27.09 -42.77 19.39
C ALA A 228 -27.35 -41.34 18.87
N TYR A 229 -27.93 -40.49 19.72
CA TYR A 229 -28.14 -39.08 19.43
C TYR A 229 -27.30 -38.22 20.38
N ASP A 230 -26.48 -37.33 19.82
CA ASP A 230 -25.57 -36.46 20.58
C ASP A 230 -26.25 -35.15 20.98
N PHE A 231 -26.86 -35.14 22.16
CA PHE A 231 -27.50 -33.94 22.73
C PHE A 231 -26.50 -32.85 23.16
N SER A 232 -25.20 -33.14 23.26
CA SER A 232 -24.19 -32.10 23.57
C SER A 232 -24.11 -31.02 22.48
N GLN A 233 -24.52 -31.36 21.25
CA GLN A 233 -24.50 -30.43 20.12
C GLN A 233 -25.46 -29.25 20.28
N LEU A 234 -26.53 -29.40 21.09
CA LEU A 234 -27.48 -28.33 21.40
C LEU A 234 -26.97 -27.38 22.50
N LYS A 235 -25.72 -27.52 22.96
CA LYS A 235 -25.07 -26.54 23.84
C LYS A 235 -24.83 -25.22 23.11
N VAL A 236 -25.48 -24.15 23.58
CA VAL A 236 -25.30 -22.77 23.09
C VAL A 236 -23.84 -22.34 23.26
N ARG A 237 -23.26 -21.75 22.22
CA ARG A 237 -21.83 -21.38 22.11
C ARG A 237 -21.62 -20.33 21.01
N GLY A 238 -20.44 -19.70 20.96
CA GLY A 238 -20.16 -18.61 20.02
C GLY A 238 -21.03 -17.38 20.30
N HIS A 239 -21.30 -16.57 19.27
CA HIS A 239 -22.12 -15.35 19.42
C HIS A 239 -23.56 -15.61 19.88
N TYR A 240 -24.06 -16.85 19.77
CA TYR A 240 -25.38 -17.21 20.27
C TYR A 240 -25.51 -17.18 21.80
N ASP A 241 -24.41 -17.05 22.57
CA ASP A 241 -24.47 -16.82 24.02
C ASP A 241 -24.84 -15.37 24.40
N LYS A 242 -24.67 -14.41 23.47
CA LYS A 242 -24.85 -12.97 23.71
C LYS A 242 -26.28 -12.60 24.10
N THR A 243 -27.28 -13.28 23.56
CA THR A 243 -28.70 -13.05 23.91
C THR A 243 -29.46 -14.37 24.12
N PRO A 244 -30.38 -14.45 25.10
CA PRO A 244 -31.24 -15.63 25.24
C PRO A 244 -32.13 -15.91 24.03
N GLN A 245 -32.32 -14.93 23.13
CA GLN A 245 -33.06 -15.09 21.88
C GLN A 245 -32.24 -15.87 20.85
N LEU A 246 -30.99 -15.47 20.62
CA LEU A 246 -30.04 -16.21 19.78
C LEU A 246 -29.80 -17.63 20.30
N GLY A 247 -29.66 -17.81 21.63
CA GLY A 247 -29.49 -19.13 22.23
C GLY A 247 -30.66 -20.10 21.96
N ARG A 248 -31.91 -19.62 22.01
CA ARG A 248 -33.09 -20.43 21.66
C ARG A 248 -33.19 -20.73 20.17
N TYR A 249 -32.88 -19.74 19.32
CA TYR A 249 -32.80 -19.92 17.87
C TYR A 249 -31.79 -21.00 17.48
N PHE A 250 -30.58 -20.91 18.04
CA PHE A 250 -29.53 -21.92 17.89
C PHE A 250 -30.03 -23.32 18.27
N GLN A 251 -30.68 -23.48 19.43
CA GLN A 251 -31.17 -24.79 19.87
C GLN A 251 -32.29 -25.35 18.97
N ALA A 252 -33.23 -24.51 18.54
CA ALA A 252 -34.30 -24.95 17.64
C ALA A 252 -33.75 -25.34 16.25
N MET A 253 -32.87 -24.52 15.67
CA MET A 253 -32.22 -24.81 14.38
C MET A 253 -31.32 -26.04 14.46
N MET A 254 -30.55 -26.22 15.54
CA MET A 254 -29.72 -27.42 15.76
C MET A 254 -30.56 -28.69 15.95
N TRP A 255 -31.77 -28.60 16.51
CA TRP A 255 -32.69 -29.74 16.55
C TRP A 255 -33.16 -30.13 15.15
N MET A 256 -33.73 -29.19 14.39
CA MET A 256 -34.30 -29.49 13.06
C MET A 256 -33.23 -29.87 12.03
N GLY A 257 -32.07 -29.20 12.05
CA GLY A 257 -30.97 -29.46 11.11
C GLY A 257 -30.15 -30.72 11.41
N ARG A 258 -30.39 -31.41 12.54
CA ARG A 258 -29.66 -32.63 12.95
C ARG A 258 -30.57 -33.84 13.22
N THR A 259 -31.87 -33.64 13.37
CA THR A 259 -32.83 -34.72 13.60
C THR A 259 -33.30 -35.33 12.27
N GLU A 260 -32.44 -36.17 11.69
CA GLU A 260 -32.66 -36.81 10.39
C GLU A 260 -33.82 -37.83 10.41
N PHE A 261 -34.59 -37.87 9.30
CA PHE A 261 -35.44 -39.00 8.91
C PHE A 261 -34.71 -39.82 7.83
N TYR A 262 -34.40 -41.09 8.08
CA TYR A 262 -33.61 -41.89 7.15
C TYR A 262 -34.43 -42.33 5.92
N LEU A 263 -34.24 -41.63 4.80
CA LEU A 263 -34.84 -42.00 3.49
C LEU A 263 -34.21 -43.27 2.89
N THR A 264 -33.00 -43.65 3.32
CA THR A 264 -32.31 -44.92 3.01
C THR A 264 -31.60 -45.43 4.26
N ALA A 265 -31.45 -46.75 4.40
CA ALA A 265 -30.74 -47.33 5.55
C ALA A 265 -29.27 -46.86 5.61
N PRO A 266 -28.82 -46.22 6.70
CA PRO A 266 -27.43 -45.76 6.84
C PRO A 266 -26.47 -46.94 6.95
N GLN A 267 -25.38 -46.92 6.17
CA GLN A 267 -24.30 -47.90 6.28
C GLN A 267 -23.35 -47.47 7.40
N SER A 268 -23.50 -48.07 8.58
CA SER A 268 -22.70 -47.76 9.78
C SER A 268 -22.36 -49.02 10.59
N ALA A 269 -21.65 -48.86 11.71
CA ALA A 269 -21.20 -49.97 12.56
C ALA A 269 -22.27 -50.46 13.57
N SER A 270 -23.31 -49.66 13.83
CA SER A 270 -24.49 -50.06 14.59
C SER A 270 -25.41 -50.92 13.72
N ALA A 271 -26.34 -51.65 14.35
CA ALA A 271 -27.39 -52.35 13.61
C ALA A 271 -28.21 -51.32 12.81
N PRO A 272 -28.32 -51.43 11.47
CA PRO A 272 -29.11 -50.49 10.69
C PRO A 272 -30.58 -50.61 11.08
N PRO A 273 -31.36 -49.50 11.07
CA PRO A 273 -32.80 -49.55 11.28
C PRO A 273 -33.46 -50.55 10.32
N SER A 274 -34.50 -51.22 10.80
CA SER A 274 -35.20 -52.23 10.00
C SER A 274 -35.80 -51.61 8.72
N PRO A 275 -36.05 -52.39 7.65
CA PRO A 275 -36.74 -51.87 6.47
C PRO A 275 -38.09 -51.20 6.80
N SER A 276 -38.76 -51.66 7.86
CA SER A 276 -39.94 -51.04 8.47
C SER A 276 -39.67 -49.70 9.18
N ASP A 277 -38.55 -49.55 9.89
CA ASP A 277 -38.14 -48.27 10.49
C ASP A 277 -37.81 -47.22 9.40
N ILE A 278 -37.20 -47.66 8.30
CA ILE A 278 -36.89 -46.80 7.14
C ILE A 278 -38.19 -46.44 6.39
N GLN A 279 -39.09 -47.41 6.18
CA GLN A 279 -40.42 -47.16 5.61
C GLN A 279 -41.23 -46.15 6.44
N ARG A 280 -41.22 -46.28 7.77
CA ARG A 280 -41.82 -45.32 8.72
C ARG A 280 -41.22 -43.92 8.55
N GLN A 281 -39.89 -43.77 8.60
CA GLN A 281 -39.25 -42.47 8.46
C GLN A 281 -39.48 -41.81 7.08
N ILE A 282 -39.67 -42.60 6.02
CA ILE A 282 -40.10 -42.09 4.70
C ILE A 282 -41.55 -41.59 4.73
N ILE A 283 -42.45 -42.29 5.42
CA ILE A 283 -43.84 -41.85 5.65
C ILE A 283 -43.87 -40.56 6.50
N ASP A 284 -43.06 -40.48 7.55
CA ASP A 284 -42.95 -39.30 8.42
C ASP A 284 -42.48 -38.07 7.62
N ALA A 285 -41.43 -38.24 6.80
CA ALA A 285 -40.91 -37.21 5.90
C ALA A 285 -41.94 -36.79 4.83
N ALA A 286 -42.72 -37.73 4.30
CA ALA A 286 -43.79 -37.45 3.34
C ALA A 286 -44.96 -36.66 3.99
N MET A 287 -45.37 -37.01 5.21
CA MET A 287 -46.38 -36.24 5.96
C MET A 287 -45.90 -34.82 6.30
N LEU A 288 -44.62 -34.66 6.66
CA LEU A 288 -44.02 -33.35 6.91
C LEU A 288 -43.92 -32.52 5.63
N LEU A 289 -43.62 -33.15 4.49
CA LEU A 289 -43.66 -32.50 3.17
C LEU A 289 -45.08 -32.04 2.79
N GLU A 290 -46.11 -32.87 2.99
CA GLU A 290 -47.51 -32.49 2.75
C GLU A 290 -47.93 -31.28 3.62
N ALA A 291 -47.44 -31.21 4.86
CA ALA A 291 -47.65 -30.07 5.73
C ALA A 291 -46.94 -28.79 5.26
N LEU A 292 -45.72 -28.92 4.70
CA LEU A 292 -44.98 -27.81 4.11
C LEU A 292 -45.61 -27.32 2.80
N GLU A 293 -46.06 -28.20 1.92
CA GLU A 293 -46.65 -27.81 0.62
C GLU A 293 -48.03 -27.16 0.75
N THR A 294 -48.81 -27.58 1.75
CA THR A 294 -50.24 -27.21 1.89
C THR A 294 -50.46 -26.12 2.95
N SER A 295 -49.40 -25.56 3.54
CA SER A 295 -49.47 -24.43 4.46
C SER A 295 -48.46 -23.34 4.10
N ASP A 296 -48.72 -22.11 4.56
CA ASP A 296 -47.79 -20.99 4.35
C ASP A 296 -46.40 -21.24 4.95
N ALA A 297 -46.29 -22.18 5.91
CA ALA A 297 -45.03 -22.58 6.53
C ALA A 297 -43.98 -23.03 5.52
N GLY A 298 -44.36 -23.79 4.48
CA GLY A 298 -43.39 -24.19 3.46
C GLY A 298 -42.98 -23.04 2.56
N THR A 299 -43.80 -22.00 2.39
CA THR A 299 -43.36 -20.78 1.70
C THR A 299 -42.40 -19.99 2.58
N MET A 300 -42.75 -19.75 3.85
CA MET A 300 -41.87 -19.11 4.83
C MET A 300 -40.52 -19.83 4.98
N LEU A 301 -40.54 -21.17 5.06
CA LEU A 301 -39.34 -21.98 5.18
C LEU A 301 -38.59 -22.12 3.86
N ARG A 302 -39.24 -22.13 2.68
CA ARG A 302 -38.51 -22.05 1.40
C ARG A 302 -37.89 -20.68 1.16
N GLU A 303 -38.48 -19.60 1.63
CA GLU A 303 -37.91 -18.24 1.54
C GLU A 303 -36.76 -18.06 2.54
N MET A 304 -36.92 -18.56 3.77
CA MET A 304 -35.87 -18.62 4.77
C MET A 304 -34.73 -19.55 4.35
N ASP A 305 -35.03 -20.74 3.84
CA ASP A 305 -34.05 -21.72 3.36
C ASP A 305 -33.39 -21.27 2.06
N ALA A 306 -34.10 -20.68 1.09
CA ALA A 306 -33.46 -20.09 -0.09
C ALA A 306 -32.49 -18.97 0.30
N LEU A 307 -32.82 -18.18 1.33
CA LEU A 307 -31.90 -17.16 1.83
C LEU A 307 -30.76 -17.75 2.67
N LEU A 308 -30.98 -18.73 3.56
CA LEU A 308 -29.89 -19.42 4.27
C LEU A 308 -29.02 -20.25 3.32
N SER A 309 -29.59 -20.72 2.22
CA SER A 309 -28.96 -21.31 1.04
C SER A 309 -28.44 -20.26 0.05
N THR A 310 -28.55 -18.96 0.39
CA THR A 310 -27.86 -17.82 -0.23
C THR A 310 -26.95 -17.08 0.78
N LEU A 311 -26.80 -17.57 2.04
CA LEU A 311 -25.99 -16.94 3.12
C LEU A 311 -25.01 -17.87 3.86
N VAL A 312 -25.31 -19.17 4.04
CA VAL A 312 -24.39 -20.17 4.66
C VAL A 312 -24.19 -21.43 3.80
N GLY A 313 -25.26 -22.05 3.28
CA GLY A 313 -25.11 -23.08 2.24
C GLY A 313 -26.38 -23.88 1.85
N GLU A 314 -26.63 -24.05 0.54
CA GLU A 314 -27.62 -25.01 -0.04
C GLU A 314 -27.57 -26.38 0.65
N SER A 315 -28.60 -26.70 1.46
CA SER A 315 -28.59 -27.84 2.38
C SER A 315 -27.96 -29.13 1.81
N ASP A 316 -27.03 -29.73 2.58
CA ASP A 316 -26.35 -31.00 2.26
C ASP A 316 -27.32 -32.21 2.27
N ASN A 317 -28.61 -31.94 2.50
CA ASN A 317 -29.70 -32.90 2.68
C ASN A 317 -30.81 -32.70 1.64
N VAL A 318 -31.67 -33.70 1.50
CA VAL A 318 -32.81 -33.70 0.56
C VAL A 318 -33.85 -32.66 0.98
N ALA A 319 -33.82 -31.48 0.34
CA ALA A 319 -34.80 -30.42 0.56
C ALA A 319 -36.25 -30.86 0.22
N PRO A 320 -37.29 -30.17 0.70
CA PRO A 320 -38.69 -30.54 0.44
C PRO A 320 -39.05 -30.66 -1.05
N SER A 321 -38.52 -29.76 -1.88
CA SER A 321 -38.59 -29.82 -3.36
C SER A 321 -38.00 -31.12 -3.91
N HIS A 322 -36.83 -31.50 -3.41
CA HIS A 322 -36.04 -32.65 -3.84
C HIS A 322 -36.68 -33.98 -3.43
N LEU A 323 -37.38 -33.96 -2.28
CA LEU A 323 -38.23 -35.05 -1.81
C LEU A 323 -39.48 -35.20 -2.69
N ARG A 324 -40.20 -34.11 -2.99
CA ARG A 324 -41.38 -34.13 -3.88
C ARG A 324 -41.04 -34.57 -5.30
N GLU A 325 -39.94 -34.11 -5.87
CA GLU A 325 -39.46 -34.54 -7.20
C GLU A 325 -39.24 -36.06 -7.21
N SER A 326 -38.52 -36.57 -6.20
CA SER A 326 -38.20 -38.00 -6.08
C SER A 326 -39.42 -38.88 -5.83
N MET A 327 -40.40 -38.40 -5.03
CA MET A 327 -41.71 -39.06 -4.87
C MET A 327 -42.47 -39.12 -6.20
N THR A 328 -42.54 -38.00 -6.92
CA THR A 328 -43.31 -37.88 -8.17
C THR A 328 -42.76 -38.80 -9.26
N GLU A 329 -41.43 -38.85 -9.41
CA GLU A 329 -40.76 -39.73 -10.39
C GLU A 329 -40.89 -41.22 -10.03
N ALA A 330 -40.96 -41.56 -8.73
CA ALA A 330 -41.30 -42.92 -8.25
C ALA A 330 -42.80 -43.27 -8.34
N GLY A 331 -43.65 -42.34 -8.79
CA GLY A 331 -45.10 -42.51 -8.88
C GLY A 331 -45.80 -42.58 -7.52
N VAL A 332 -45.28 -41.85 -6.53
CA VAL A 332 -45.85 -41.69 -5.19
C VAL A 332 -46.55 -40.34 -5.10
N VAL A 333 -47.81 -40.33 -4.66
CA VAL A 333 -48.64 -39.11 -4.59
C VAL A 333 -48.80 -38.58 -3.16
N ASP A 334 -48.96 -39.48 -2.19
CA ASP A 334 -49.23 -39.20 -0.77
C ASP A 334 -48.40 -40.11 0.14
N ALA A 335 -48.36 -39.79 1.44
CA ALA A 335 -47.67 -40.58 2.46
C ALA A 335 -48.26 -41.99 2.62
N ALA A 336 -49.57 -42.17 2.39
CA ALA A 336 -50.23 -43.48 2.47
C ALA A 336 -49.74 -44.47 1.39
N THR A 337 -49.36 -43.96 0.21
CA THR A 337 -48.80 -44.76 -0.90
C THR A 337 -47.48 -45.43 -0.52
N PHE A 338 -46.73 -44.90 0.46
CA PHE A 338 -45.51 -45.54 0.98
C PHE A 338 -45.76 -46.76 1.87
N LEU A 339 -47.01 -47.12 2.19
CA LEU A 339 -47.33 -48.43 2.78
C LEU A 339 -47.01 -49.60 1.82
N ASP A 340 -46.95 -49.35 0.50
CA ASP A 340 -46.43 -50.30 -0.48
C ASP A 340 -44.89 -50.30 -0.47
N THR A 341 -44.28 -51.41 -0.03
CA THR A 341 -42.81 -51.57 0.01
C THR A 341 -42.15 -51.57 -1.38
N ALA A 342 -42.90 -51.81 -2.46
CA ALA A 342 -42.41 -51.61 -3.82
C ALA A 342 -42.22 -50.12 -4.15
N ARG A 343 -43.06 -49.22 -3.60
CA ARG A 343 -42.95 -47.77 -3.77
C ARG A 343 -41.79 -47.18 -2.98
N VAL A 344 -41.58 -47.65 -1.75
CA VAL A 344 -40.38 -47.35 -0.95
C VAL A 344 -39.10 -47.68 -1.74
N SER A 345 -39.05 -48.87 -2.33
CA SER A 345 -37.89 -49.36 -3.08
C SER A 345 -37.59 -48.51 -4.33
N GLU A 346 -38.63 -48.10 -5.08
CA GLU A 346 -38.48 -47.29 -6.29
C GLU A 346 -38.11 -45.83 -5.97
N PHE A 347 -38.67 -45.26 -4.90
CA PHE A 347 -38.32 -43.94 -4.40
C PHE A 347 -36.83 -43.84 -4.02
N GLN A 348 -36.31 -44.83 -3.29
CA GLN A 348 -34.89 -44.91 -2.94
C GLN A 348 -33.99 -45.00 -4.20
N ARG A 349 -34.45 -45.72 -5.23
CA ARG A 349 -33.75 -45.84 -6.52
C ARG A 349 -33.68 -44.52 -7.29
N VAL A 350 -34.69 -43.65 -7.17
CA VAL A 350 -34.70 -42.31 -7.77
C VAL A 350 -33.82 -41.34 -6.99
N LEU A 351 -33.95 -41.33 -5.66
CA LEU A 351 -33.26 -40.39 -4.77
C LEU A 351 -31.73 -40.44 -4.95
N ALA A 352 -31.18 -41.64 -5.14
CA ALA A 352 -29.75 -41.88 -5.34
C ALA A 352 -29.16 -41.34 -6.67
N THR A 353 -29.93 -40.63 -7.50
CA THR A 353 -29.51 -40.12 -8.82
C THR A 353 -29.43 -38.58 -8.92
N LYS A 354 -29.67 -37.86 -7.83
CA LYS A 354 -29.88 -36.40 -7.85
C LYS A 354 -28.65 -35.61 -7.35
N PRO A 355 -28.39 -34.38 -7.85
CA PRO A 355 -27.17 -33.62 -7.54
C PRO A 355 -27.28 -32.68 -6.33
N TYR A 356 -28.51 -32.37 -5.89
CA TYR A 356 -28.85 -31.25 -5.02
C TYR A 356 -28.85 -31.60 -3.52
N ALA A 357 -27.70 -32.10 -3.07
CA ALA A 357 -27.37 -32.36 -1.68
C ALA A 357 -25.97 -31.76 -1.41
N GLY A 358 -25.88 -30.41 -1.41
CA GLY A 358 -24.61 -29.68 -1.25
C GLY A 358 -24.64 -28.16 -1.54
N GLN A 359 -23.78 -27.41 -0.84
CA GLN A 359 -23.90 -25.97 -0.51
C GLN A 359 -23.16 -24.91 -1.41
N ARG A 360 -23.73 -23.69 -1.70
CA ARG A 360 -23.18 -22.29 -1.39
C ARG A 360 -23.84 -20.99 -2.01
N ILE A 361 -23.21 -19.76 -1.95
CA ILE A 361 -23.71 -18.52 -1.22
C ILE A 361 -23.25 -17.04 -1.64
N HIS A 362 -24.04 -15.98 -1.27
CA HIS A 362 -23.76 -14.54 -0.77
C HIS A 362 -23.82 -13.18 -1.59
N SER A 363 -24.53 -12.13 -1.03
CA SER A 363 -24.13 -10.66 -0.85
C SER A 363 -24.00 -9.69 -2.09
N GLN A 364 -24.42 -8.39 -2.35
CA GLN A 364 -25.22 -7.20 -1.84
C GLN A 364 -25.92 -6.38 -3.01
N ILE A 365 -26.72 -5.28 -2.84
CA ILE A 365 -26.87 -4.01 -3.70
C ILE A 365 -27.75 -2.90 -3.02
N LEU A 366 -27.48 -1.61 -3.33
CA LEU A 366 -28.18 -0.37 -2.95
C LEU A 366 -29.36 0.05 -3.88
N MET A 367 -30.21 1.01 -3.47
CA MET A 367 -30.32 2.39 -4.07
C MET A 367 -31.71 3.07 -4.09
N SER A 368 -31.70 4.37 -3.71
CA SER A 368 -32.42 5.48 -4.38
C SER A 368 -33.97 5.50 -4.39
N ASP A 369 -34.55 6.53 -5.05
CA ASP A 369 -35.99 6.64 -5.34
C ASP A 369 -36.20 7.37 -6.70
N PRO A 370 -37.15 6.96 -7.57
CA PRO A 370 -36.82 6.80 -8.99
C PRO A 370 -37.57 7.74 -9.96
N MET A 371 -38.19 8.82 -9.47
CA MET A 371 -39.03 9.73 -10.28
C MET A 371 -38.36 11.09 -10.61
N SER A 372 -37.08 11.27 -10.32
CA SER A 372 -36.29 12.46 -10.70
C SER A 372 -35.55 12.24 -12.02
N PRO A 373 -35.80 13.03 -13.09
CA PRO A 373 -35.06 12.94 -14.34
C PRO A 373 -33.68 13.63 -14.31
N ASN A 374 -33.19 14.06 -13.14
CA ASN A 374 -31.92 14.76 -12.98
C ASN A 374 -30.91 13.97 -12.13
N GLN A 375 -29.66 13.99 -12.60
CA GLN A 375 -28.49 13.41 -11.94
C GLN A 375 -28.30 13.92 -10.51
N ILE A 376 -27.82 13.07 -9.59
CA ILE A 376 -27.15 13.55 -8.38
C ILE A 376 -25.78 14.13 -8.78
N LYS A 377 -25.80 15.40 -9.17
CA LYS A 377 -24.62 16.27 -9.28
C LYS A 377 -24.48 17.13 -8.02
N PRO A 378 -23.25 17.55 -7.66
CA PRO A 378 -22.98 18.12 -6.35
C PRO A 378 -23.47 19.58 -6.22
N PRO A 379 -23.92 20.00 -5.02
CA PRO A 379 -24.15 21.40 -4.69
C PRO A 379 -22.89 22.11 -4.16
N THR A 380 -22.84 23.43 -4.36
CA THR A 380 -21.91 24.39 -3.73
C THR A 380 -22.72 25.42 -2.95
N ALA A 381 -22.15 26.09 -1.94
CA ALA A 381 -22.89 27.01 -1.05
C ALA A 381 -22.18 28.35 -0.76
N PHE A 382 -22.95 29.32 -0.23
CA PHE A 382 -22.62 30.75 -0.05
C PHE A 382 -22.87 31.20 1.40
N LEU A 383 -22.27 32.32 1.84
CA LEU A 383 -22.40 32.86 3.21
C LEU A 383 -22.64 34.39 3.25
N LEU A 384 -23.34 34.85 4.29
CA LEU A 384 -24.16 36.07 4.26
C LEU A 384 -23.49 37.38 4.74
N MET A 385 -22.63 37.32 5.76
CA MET A 385 -21.79 38.45 6.20
C MET A 385 -20.49 37.92 6.82
N GLY A 386 -19.40 38.67 6.71
CA GLY A 386 -18.09 38.26 7.23
C GLY A 386 -17.16 39.43 7.53
N GLN A 387 -16.15 39.16 8.36
CA GLN A 387 -15.09 40.11 8.74
C GLN A 387 -14.35 40.62 7.50
N ARG A 388 -14.00 41.90 7.50
CA ARG A 388 -13.36 42.61 6.40
C ARG A 388 -11.86 42.32 6.36
N PHE A 389 -11.33 42.33 5.14
CA PHE A 389 -9.89 42.35 4.88
C PHE A 389 -9.31 43.67 5.41
N VAL A 390 -8.21 43.58 6.15
CA VAL A 390 -7.37 44.73 6.53
C VAL A 390 -5.92 44.40 6.18
N ILE A 391 -5.22 45.33 5.54
CA ILE A 391 -3.92 45.08 4.90
C ILE A 391 -2.83 44.68 5.91
N ASP A 392 -2.93 45.17 7.15
CA ASP A 392 -2.00 44.85 8.23
C ASP A 392 -2.18 43.42 8.80
N SER A 393 -3.41 42.88 8.81
CA SER A 393 -3.61 41.43 9.04
C SER A 393 -3.09 40.59 7.87
N TYR A 394 -3.10 41.10 6.64
CA TYR A 394 -2.51 40.41 5.49
C TYR A 394 -0.97 40.38 5.57
N VAL A 395 -0.33 41.45 6.06
CA VAL A 395 1.10 41.44 6.40
C VAL A 395 1.39 40.36 7.44
N MET A 396 0.71 40.42 8.60
CA MET A 396 0.90 39.45 9.69
C MET A 396 0.67 37.99 9.28
N ALA A 397 -0.29 37.71 8.40
CA ALA A 397 -0.60 36.36 7.94
C ALA A 397 0.41 35.78 6.92
N ASN A 398 1.26 36.61 6.31
CA ASN A 398 2.22 36.16 5.28
C ASN A 398 3.69 36.15 5.76
N VAL A 399 3.95 36.54 7.01
CA VAL A 399 5.27 36.46 7.68
C VAL A 399 5.32 35.39 8.77
N VAL A 400 4.46 34.38 8.68
CA VAL A 400 4.36 33.25 9.63
C VAL A 400 4.25 31.92 8.89
N TYR A 401 4.45 30.83 9.61
CA TYR A 401 4.10 29.49 9.15
C TYR A 401 2.60 29.44 8.77
N ASP A 402 2.20 28.96 7.59
CA ASP A 402 2.96 28.16 6.62
C ASP A 402 3.35 28.91 5.33
N ARG A 403 3.46 30.25 5.37
CA ARG A 403 3.72 31.11 4.20
C ARG A 403 5.19 31.37 3.90
N ILE A 404 6.10 31.07 4.83
CA ILE A 404 7.54 31.22 4.63
C ILE A 404 8.10 29.91 4.08
N MET A 405 8.73 29.97 2.91
CA MET A 405 9.36 28.83 2.24
C MET A 405 10.85 29.08 2.07
N SER A 406 11.69 28.17 2.56
CA SER A 406 13.15 28.20 2.39
C SER A 406 13.67 26.80 2.06
N GLY A 407 14.54 26.68 1.06
CA GLY A 407 15.05 25.38 0.58
C GLY A 407 13.94 24.38 0.14
N GLY A 408 12.74 24.85 -0.19
CA GLY A 408 11.57 24.01 -0.45
C GLY A 408 10.81 23.53 0.80
N GLN A 409 11.26 23.90 2.01
CA GLN A 409 10.63 23.55 3.28
C GLN A 409 9.90 24.74 3.93
N LYS A 410 8.92 24.45 4.78
CA LYS A 410 8.11 25.44 5.52
C LYS A 410 8.80 25.88 6.80
N VAL A 411 9.13 27.16 6.93
CA VAL A 411 9.83 27.72 8.11
C VAL A 411 8.84 27.93 9.27
N ARG A 412 9.18 27.41 10.46
CA ARG A 412 8.31 27.40 11.67
C ARG A 412 8.33 28.71 12.48
N ARG A 413 8.14 29.87 11.84
CA ARG A 413 7.91 31.15 12.55
C ARG A 413 6.44 31.23 12.97
N MET A 414 6.14 30.93 14.24
CA MET A 414 4.76 30.73 14.71
C MET A 414 3.99 32.01 15.09
N LEU A 415 4.67 33.16 15.22
CA LEU A 415 4.07 34.45 15.54
C LEU A 415 4.71 35.56 14.70
N PRO A 416 3.95 36.61 14.29
CA PRO A 416 4.48 37.79 13.62
C PRO A 416 4.98 38.82 14.65
N SER A 417 5.90 39.69 14.23
CA SER A 417 6.30 40.88 14.98
C SER A 417 5.39 42.07 14.62
N SER A 418 5.14 42.97 15.57
CA SER A 418 4.49 44.25 15.27
C SER A 418 5.36 45.16 14.39
N MET A 419 6.68 44.93 14.37
CA MET A 419 7.61 45.63 13.49
C MET A 419 7.49 45.19 12.02
N ASP A 420 6.99 43.98 11.75
CA ASP A 420 6.70 43.53 10.38
C ASP A 420 5.64 44.44 9.72
N VAL A 421 4.65 44.87 10.50
CA VAL A 421 3.61 45.82 10.07
C VAL A 421 4.19 47.22 9.88
N LEU A 422 5.01 47.75 10.80
CA LEU A 422 5.66 49.06 10.62
C LEU A 422 6.57 49.09 9.38
N TYR A 423 7.36 48.03 9.15
CA TYR A 423 8.25 47.94 8.00
C TYR A 423 7.45 47.96 6.69
N ALA A 424 6.42 47.13 6.59
CA ALA A 424 5.58 47.05 5.40
C ALA A 424 4.81 48.36 5.13
N LEU A 425 4.41 49.10 6.17
CA LEU A 425 3.76 50.41 6.05
C LEU A 425 4.69 51.53 5.56
N GLY A 426 6.01 51.38 5.67
CA GLY A 426 6.99 52.35 5.17
C GLY A 426 8.17 52.63 6.11
N ASN A 427 8.12 52.16 7.36
CA ASN A 427 9.15 52.50 8.34
C ASN A 427 10.39 51.61 8.19
N ASN A 428 11.37 52.07 7.39
CA ASN A 428 12.61 51.34 7.12
C ASN A 428 13.41 50.96 8.39
N ALA A 429 13.31 51.77 9.46
CA ALA A 429 14.01 51.48 10.72
C ALA A 429 13.42 50.28 11.48
N ALA A 430 12.20 49.85 11.18
CA ALA A 430 11.58 48.70 11.82
C ALA A 430 12.32 47.38 11.54
N ALA A 431 12.98 47.24 10.38
CA ALA A 431 13.80 46.07 10.06
C ALA A 431 14.98 45.88 11.03
N GLN A 432 15.55 46.99 11.54
CA GLN A 432 16.66 46.96 12.52
C GLN A 432 16.22 46.39 13.89
N LEU A 433 14.92 46.38 14.17
CA LEU A 433 14.35 45.82 15.41
C LEU A 433 13.87 44.36 15.25
N VAL A 434 14.01 43.77 14.06
CA VAL A 434 13.75 42.34 13.78
C VAL A 434 14.94 41.66 13.08
N GLU A 435 16.15 42.23 13.21
CA GLU A 435 17.35 41.69 12.54
C GLU A 435 17.66 40.24 12.96
N GLU A 436 17.51 39.92 14.25
CA GLU A 436 17.69 38.55 14.76
C GLU A 436 16.55 37.61 14.30
N ASP A 437 15.32 38.11 14.23
CA ASP A 437 14.16 37.40 13.69
C ASP A 437 14.38 37.02 12.21
N LEU A 438 14.97 37.94 11.43
CA LEU A 438 15.33 37.77 10.01
C LEU A 438 16.55 36.86 9.79
N LYS A 439 17.39 36.66 10.81
CA LYS A 439 18.49 35.66 10.82
C LYS A 439 18.01 34.28 11.27
N GLN A 440 17.05 34.22 12.18
CA GLN A 440 16.50 32.97 12.72
C GLN A 440 15.48 32.32 11.76
N TYR A 441 14.78 33.13 10.98
CA TYR A 441 13.74 32.68 10.05
C TYR A 441 13.91 33.38 8.69
N ASP A 442 13.96 32.61 7.60
CA ASP A 442 14.20 33.11 6.23
C ASP A 442 13.01 33.88 5.60
N TYR A 443 12.36 34.78 6.36
CA TYR A 443 11.15 35.49 5.93
C TYR A 443 11.41 36.86 5.28
N ALA A 444 12.68 37.25 5.12
CA ALA A 444 13.06 38.49 4.44
C ALA A 444 12.44 38.67 3.03
N PRO A 445 12.33 37.63 2.17
CA PRO A 445 11.63 37.75 0.88
C PRO A 445 10.14 38.06 1.04
N ASN A 446 9.46 37.39 1.98
CA ASN A 446 8.05 37.64 2.29
C ASN A 446 7.83 39.08 2.76
N LEU A 447 8.66 39.56 3.69
CA LEU A 447 8.55 40.90 4.26
C LEU A 447 8.84 41.99 3.20
N SER A 448 9.81 41.76 2.31
CA SER A 448 10.11 42.64 1.17
C SER A 448 8.97 42.70 0.14
N ALA A 449 8.39 41.54 -0.23
CA ALA A 449 7.25 41.48 -1.14
C ALA A 449 6.00 42.18 -0.59
N LEU A 450 5.77 42.09 0.72
CA LEU A 450 4.68 42.80 1.40
C LEU A 450 4.90 44.32 1.44
N ARG A 451 6.15 44.78 1.57
CA ARG A 451 6.50 46.20 1.46
C ARG A 451 6.22 46.74 0.05
N TYR A 452 6.69 46.04 -0.99
CA TYR A 452 6.41 46.40 -2.38
C TYR A 452 4.90 46.49 -2.67
N LEU A 453 4.11 45.54 -2.17
CA LEU A 453 2.65 45.56 -2.30
C LEU A 453 2.03 46.82 -1.68
N ILE A 454 2.42 47.19 -0.46
CA ILE A 454 1.86 48.37 0.22
C ILE A 454 2.30 49.68 -0.43
N GLU A 455 3.50 49.75 -1.02
CA GLU A 455 3.95 50.90 -1.81
C GLU A 455 3.27 51.01 -3.19
N SER A 456 2.76 49.90 -3.73
CA SER A 456 1.99 49.90 -4.99
C SER A 456 0.56 50.44 -4.88
N HIS A 457 0.09 50.76 -3.67
CA HIS A 457 -1.25 51.31 -3.43
C HIS A 457 -1.29 52.84 -3.50
N ASP A 458 -2.20 53.34 -4.34
CA ASP A 458 -2.45 54.75 -4.64
C ASP A 458 -3.35 55.47 -3.63
N ASP A 459 -3.54 56.77 -3.83
CA ASP A 459 -4.41 57.61 -2.99
C ASP A 459 -5.87 57.13 -3.00
N ASP A 460 -6.35 56.51 -4.08
CA ASP A 460 -7.71 55.93 -4.12
C ASP A 460 -7.83 54.77 -3.12
N PHE A 461 -6.85 53.86 -3.06
CA PHE A 461 -6.80 52.82 -2.02
C PHE A 461 -6.71 53.41 -0.60
N TRP A 462 -5.85 54.41 -0.38
CA TRP A 462 -5.67 54.98 0.97
C TRP A 462 -6.87 55.80 1.45
N ASN A 463 -7.60 56.45 0.55
CA ASN A 463 -8.82 57.20 0.87
C ASN A 463 -10.12 56.35 0.83
N ALA A 464 -10.06 55.10 0.33
CA ALA A 464 -11.22 54.21 0.20
C ALA A 464 -11.97 53.90 1.53
N SER A 465 -11.35 54.11 2.69
CA SER A 465 -12.01 53.96 3.99
C SER A 465 -11.33 54.78 5.09
N LEU A 466 -12.06 55.07 6.18
CA LEU A 466 -11.48 55.67 7.39
C LEU A 466 -10.40 54.80 8.03
N TYR A 467 -10.46 53.46 7.85
CA TYR A 467 -9.43 52.54 8.34
C TYR A 467 -8.12 52.74 7.56
N ASN A 468 -8.20 52.73 6.22
CA ASN A 468 -7.03 52.98 5.36
C ASN A 468 -6.50 54.41 5.54
N GLY A 469 -7.38 55.41 5.69
CA GLY A 469 -6.99 56.81 5.89
C GLY A 469 -6.26 57.04 7.22
N TRP A 470 -6.73 56.43 8.31
CA TRP A 470 -6.02 56.44 9.60
C TRP A 470 -4.67 55.70 9.47
N LEU A 471 -4.66 54.53 8.82
CA LEU A 471 -3.43 53.78 8.57
C LEU A 471 -2.42 54.57 7.71
N ASN A 472 -2.88 55.37 6.74
CA ASN A 472 -2.04 56.28 5.95
C ASN A 472 -1.52 57.46 6.80
N GLY A 473 -2.34 58.01 7.70
CA GLY A 473 -1.91 58.98 8.71
C GLY A 473 -0.82 58.43 9.65
N ILE A 474 -0.83 57.12 9.93
CA ILE A 474 0.24 56.44 10.67
C ILE A 474 1.53 56.34 9.83
N ARG A 475 1.44 56.16 8.50
CA ARG A 475 2.61 56.18 7.58
C ARG A 475 3.32 57.53 7.57
N ALA A 476 2.58 58.64 7.71
CA ALA A 476 3.16 59.99 7.79
C ALA A 476 4.05 60.25 9.03
N LEU A 477 4.15 59.31 9.98
CA LEU A 477 5.06 59.36 11.14
C LEU A 477 6.39 58.61 10.91
N ASN A 478 6.66 58.14 9.70
CA ASN A 478 7.96 57.59 9.30
C ASN A 478 9.08 58.64 9.40
N ILE A 479 10.33 58.17 9.43
CA ILE A 479 11.51 59.05 9.39
C ILE A 479 11.59 59.70 8.00
N PRO A 480 11.66 61.05 7.88
CA PRO A 480 11.87 61.72 6.59
C PRO A 480 13.34 61.63 6.18
N ASP A 481 13.63 61.79 4.89
CA ASP A 481 15.00 61.71 4.36
C ASP A 481 15.92 62.83 4.90
N GLU A 482 15.38 64.04 5.07
CA GLU A 482 16.12 65.25 5.45
C GLU A 482 16.20 65.44 6.99
N VAL A 483 16.67 64.41 7.70
CA VAL A 483 16.78 64.41 9.18
C VAL A 483 17.64 65.57 9.71
N ASP A 484 18.64 66.02 8.96
CA ASP A 484 19.59 67.07 9.36
C ASP A 484 19.04 68.51 9.31
N GLU A 485 17.80 68.72 8.87
CA GLU A 485 17.12 70.03 9.03
C GLU A 485 16.28 70.08 10.31
N LEU A 486 15.98 68.93 10.93
CA LEU A 486 15.05 68.83 12.05
C LEU A 486 15.62 69.40 13.37
N PRO A 487 14.76 69.76 14.34
CA PRO A 487 15.17 70.08 15.71
C PRO A 487 16.06 69.00 16.33
N ALA A 488 17.05 69.38 17.15
CA ALA A 488 18.10 68.47 17.62
C ALA A 488 17.59 67.19 18.30
N PHE A 489 16.46 67.22 19.03
CA PHE A 489 15.87 66.02 19.63
C PHE A 489 15.31 65.05 18.57
N MET A 490 14.78 65.56 17.45
CA MET A 490 14.27 64.77 16.33
C MET A 490 15.37 64.14 15.47
N ARG A 491 16.65 64.48 15.70
CA ARG A 491 17.80 63.79 15.07
C ARG A 491 18.19 62.51 15.82
N THR A 492 17.58 62.23 16.97
CA THR A 492 17.92 61.07 17.79
C THR A 492 17.10 59.84 17.41
N ALA A 493 17.73 58.66 17.41
CA ALA A 493 17.03 57.39 17.25
C ALA A 493 15.95 57.19 18.33
N ALA A 494 16.17 57.71 19.56
CA ALA A 494 15.18 57.67 20.64
C ALA A 494 13.88 58.40 20.29
N TRP A 495 13.93 59.54 19.59
CA TRP A 495 12.73 60.23 19.11
C TRP A 495 11.98 59.39 18.07
N TRP A 496 12.69 58.79 17.11
CA TRP A 496 12.05 57.98 16.08
C TRP A 496 11.52 56.65 16.60
N GLN A 497 12.16 56.03 17.60
CA GLN A 497 11.55 54.92 18.35
C GLN A 497 10.32 55.38 19.15
N GLN A 498 10.30 56.60 19.69
CA GLN A 498 9.09 57.19 20.27
C GLN A 498 8.00 57.43 19.19
N LYS A 499 8.37 57.76 17.95
CA LYS A 499 7.43 57.79 16.81
C LYS A 499 6.93 56.40 16.44
N MET A 500 7.78 55.37 16.39
CA MET A 500 7.36 53.98 16.19
C MET A 500 6.40 53.50 17.28
N ASN A 501 6.64 53.86 18.54
CA ASN A 501 5.69 53.63 19.64
C ASN A 501 4.38 54.42 19.43
N THR A 502 4.43 55.63 18.86
CA THR A 502 3.23 56.41 18.50
C THR A 502 2.46 55.72 17.37
N GLN A 503 3.16 55.22 16.34
CA GLN A 503 2.59 54.46 15.23
C GLN A 503 1.91 53.18 15.73
N LEU A 504 2.59 52.39 16.56
CA LEU A 504 2.07 51.13 17.10
C LEU A 504 0.94 51.33 18.11
N ALA A 505 1.00 52.36 18.95
CA ALA A 505 -0.11 52.68 19.86
C ALA A 505 -1.37 53.10 19.08
N SER A 506 -1.21 53.91 18.03
CA SER A 506 -2.35 54.32 17.19
C SER A 506 -2.86 53.18 16.29
N TRP A 507 -1.98 52.30 15.80
CA TRP A 507 -2.36 51.08 15.10
C TRP A 507 -3.10 50.09 16.03
N ALA A 508 -2.67 49.94 17.28
CA ALA A 508 -3.35 49.13 18.27
C ALA A 508 -4.75 49.69 18.62
N GLN A 509 -4.90 51.01 18.70
CA GLN A 509 -6.21 51.68 18.84
C GLN A 509 -7.09 51.43 17.61
N LEU A 510 -6.57 51.66 16.40
CA LEU A 510 -7.26 51.37 15.14
C LEU A 510 -7.74 49.91 15.05
N ARG A 511 -6.92 48.96 15.51
CA ARG A 511 -7.26 47.53 15.59
C ARG A 511 -8.26 47.18 16.70
N HIS A 512 -8.19 47.86 17.84
CA HIS A 512 -9.14 47.73 18.95
C HIS A 512 -10.54 48.22 18.55
N ASP A 513 -10.63 49.43 17.99
CA ASP A 513 -11.90 50.08 17.66
C ASP A 513 -12.62 49.40 16.47
N ASN A 514 -11.88 48.62 15.68
CA ASN A 514 -12.40 47.80 14.58
C ASN A 514 -12.41 46.29 14.88
N LEU A 515 -12.15 45.87 16.13
CA LEU A 515 -11.87 44.46 16.50
C LEU A 515 -12.99 43.47 16.12
N LEU A 516 -14.25 43.92 16.09
CA LEU A 516 -15.40 43.11 15.69
C LEU A 516 -15.46 42.87 14.17
N TYR A 517 -14.87 43.77 13.37
CA TYR A 517 -15.02 43.82 11.92
C TYR A 517 -13.74 43.49 11.15
N ALA A 518 -12.56 43.80 11.69
CA ALA A 518 -11.27 43.47 11.10
C ALA A 518 -10.94 41.98 11.31
N LYS A 519 -10.64 41.24 10.23
CA LYS A 519 -10.31 39.81 10.34
C LYS A 519 -8.93 39.64 11.00
N PRO A 520 -8.80 38.84 12.09
CA PRO A 520 -7.50 38.51 12.67
C PRO A 520 -6.70 37.56 11.78
N SER A 521 -5.37 37.67 11.85
CA SER A 521 -4.40 36.75 11.26
C SER A 521 -4.14 35.56 12.19
N TYR A 522 -4.01 34.36 11.63
CA TYR A 522 -3.61 33.14 12.34
C TYR A 522 -2.44 32.49 11.62
N SER A 523 -1.54 31.88 12.39
CA SER A 523 -0.53 30.94 11.87
C SER A 523 -1.17 29.56 11.67
N SER A 524 -0.70 28.79 10.69
CA SER A 524 -1.18 27.43 10.43
C SER A 524 -0.78 26.45 11.54
N GLY A 525 -1.51 25.35 11.70
CA GLY A 525 -1.18 24.28 12.65
C GLY A 525 -0.10 23.33 12.12
N VAL A 526 0.70 22.76 13.03
CA VAL A 526 1.48 21.54 12.76
C VAL A 526 0.62 20.35 13.20
N LEU A 527 0.57 19.31 12.36
CA LEU A 527 -0.17 18.07 12.58
C LEU A 527 0.77 16.88 12.35
N CYS A 528 0.50 15.75 13.01
CA CYS A 528 1.22 14.50 12.77
C CYS A 528 0.88 13.91 11.39
N ALA A 529 1.78 13.10 10.83
CA ALA A 529 1.60 12.43 9.56
C ALA A 529 2.49 11.20 9.43
N TYR A 530 2.06 10.19 8.66
CA TYR A 530 2.98 9.17 8.17
C TYR A 530 3.93 9.81 7.14
N PRO A 531 5.25 9.89 7.37
CA PRO A 531 6.19 10.49 6.42
C PRO A 531 6.29 9.66 5.13
N HIS A 532 6.21 8.33 5.24
CA HIS A 532 6.15 7.37 4.15
C HIS A 532 5.09 6.30 4.46
N ALA A 533 4.62 5.59 3.43
CA ALA A 533 3.71 4.45 3.56
C ALA A 533 4.09 3.37 2.55
N PHE A 534 3.96 2.09 2.93
CA PHE A 534 4.28 0.93 2.10
C PHE A 534 3.16 -0.09 2.23
N VAL A 535 2.51 -0.43 1.12
CA VAL A 535 1.52 -1.52 1.06
C VAL A 535 2.25 -2.85 0.87
N GLU A 536 1.80 -3.90 1.54
CA GLU A 536 2.30 -5.26 1.30
C GLU A 536 2.10 -5.63 -0.18
N PRO A 537 3.16 -6.00 -0.94
CA PRO A 537 3.15 -5.90 -2.39
C PRO A 537 2.52 -7.14 -3.07
N GLU A 538 1.30 -7.49 -2.67
CA GLU A 538 0.53 -8.67 -3.11
C GLU A 538 -0.69 -8.25 -3.98
N PRO A 539 -0.49 -7.77 -5.23
CA PRO A 539 -1.59 -7.25 -6.06
C PRO A 539 -2.62 -8.33 -6.41
N ASP A 540 -2.19 -9.58 -6.58
CA ASP A 540 -3.08 -10.71 -6.86
C ASP A 540 -4.04 -11.00 -5.70
N PHE A 541 -3.66 -10.71 -4.45
CA PHE A 541 -4.51 -10.79 -3.28
C PHE A 541 -5.54 -9.66 -3.27
N TYR A 542 -5.13 -8.40 -3.49
CA TYR A 542 -6.05 -7.27 -3.56
C TYR A 542 -7.06 -7.43 -4.70
N ARG A 543 -6.64 -7.88 -5.89
CA ARG A 543 -7.54 -8.18 -7.02
C ARG A 543 -8.59 -9.22 -6.67
N ARG A 544 -8.19 -10.27 -5.94
CA ARG A 544 -9.11 -11.33 -5.47
C ARG A 544 -10.08 -10.81 -4.42
N LEU A 545 -9.65 -9.92 -3.53
CA LEU A 545 -10.53 -9.27 -2.56
C LEU A 545 -11.43 -8.20 -3.18
N SER A 546 -11.01 -7.50 -4.23
CA SER A 546 -11.89 -6.64 -5.04
C SER A 546 -12.93 -7.49 -5.79
N THR A 547 -12.51 -8.60 -6.41
CA THR A 547 -13.41 -9.55 -7.06
C THR A 547 -14.42 -10.15 -6.06
N PHE A 548 -13.95 -10.54 -4.88
CA PHE A 548 -14.80 -11.00 -3.78
C PHE A 548 -15.76 -9.90 -3.34
N ALA A 549 -15.28 -8.66 -3.12
CA ALA A 549 -16.11 -7.53 -2.76
C ALA A 549 -17.14 -7.19 -3.84
N GLY A 550 -16.82 -7.38 -5.12
CA GLY A 550 -17.70 -7.16 -6.27
C GLY A 550 -18.77 -8.25 -6.43
N HIS A 551 -18.41 -9.53 -6.32
CA HIS A 551 -19.39 -10.62 -6.23
C HIS A 551 -20.27 -10.47 -5.00
N ALA A 552 -19.64 -10.22 -3.85
CA ALA A 552 -20.30 -9.88 -2.62
C ALA A 552 -21.01 -8.53 -2.69
N ARG A 553 -20.97 -7.79 -3.80
CA ARG A 553 -21.78 -6.60 -4.06
C ARG A 553 -22.87 -6.86 -5.09
N GLU A 554 -23.35 -8.10 -5.30
CA GLU A 554 -24.38 -8.38 -6.32
C GLU A 554 -25.62 -9.21 -5.90
N ILE A 555 -25.67 -9.80 -4.69
CA ILE A 555 -26.71 -10.77 -4.25
C ILE A 555 -27.61 -10.35 -3.05
N PHE A 556 -27.18 -9.63 -1.99
CA PHE A 556 -28.17 -8.87 -1.15
C PHE A 556 -28.80 -7.69 -1.94
N ALA A 557 -28.64 -7.67 -3.27
CA ALA A 557 -29.32 -6.83 -4.25
C ALA A 557 -30.81 -7.14 -4.27
N ALA A 558 -31.10 -8.42 -4.48
CA ALA A 558 -32.42 -9.00 -4.36
C ALA A 558 -32.98 -8.79 -2.94
N GLU A 559 -32.10 -8.76 -1.93
CA GLU A 559 -32.45 -8.52 -0.53
C GLU A 559 -32.51 -7.04 -0.12
N ASN A 560 -32.19 -6.09 -1.00
CA ASN A 560 -32.26 -4.64 -0.79
C ASN A 560 -31.46 -4.11 0.44
N MET A 561 -30.27 -4.66 0.71
CA MET A 561 -29.44 -4.26 1.87
C MET A 561 -28.49 -3.09 1.55
N ASP A 562 -29.04 -1.90 1.36
CA ASP A 562 -28.32 -0.66 1.02
C ASP A 562 -27.05 -0.41 1.85
N ARG A 563 -27.15 -0.49 3.18
CA ARG A 563 -26.01 -0.23 4.11
C ARG A 563 -24.84 -1.16 3.79
N THR A 564 -25.10 -2.46 3.78
CA THR A 564 -24.08 -3.49 3.57
C THR A 564 -23.45 -3.39 2.18
N THR A 565 -24.21 -2.90 1.20
CA THR A 565 -23.70 -2.62 -0.13
C THR A 565 -22.73 -1.45 -0.20
N THR A 566 -23.12 -0.28 0.32
CA THR A 566 -22.25 0.91 0.31
C THR A 566 -20.87 0.59 0.90
N PHE A 567 -20.85 -0.37 1.83
CA PHE A 567 -19.67 -0.87 2.48
C PHE A 567 -18.75 -1.69 1.55
N PHE A 568 -19.20 -2.71 0.79
CA PHE A 568 -18.27 -3.41 -0.13
C PHE A 568 -18.09 -2.73 -1.49
N GLU A 569 -18.94 -1.79 -1.91
CA GLU A 569 -18.54 -0.82 -2.95
C GLU A 569 -17.30 -0.02 -2.51
N HIS A 570 -17.26 0.41 -1.24
CA HIS A 570 -16.09 1.06 -0.69
C HIS A 570 -14.91 0.09 -0.50
N PHE A 571 -15.16 -1.13 0.00
CA PHE A 571 -14.12 -2.15 0.19
C PHE A 571 -13.44 -2.50 -1.14
N GLY A 572 -14.22 -2.79 -2.19
CA GLY A 572 -13.70 -3.07 -3.53
C GLY A 572 -12.88 -1.93 -4.10
N ALA A 573 -13.39 -0.69 -4.05
CA ALA A 573 -12.65 0.48 -4.53
C ALA A 573 -11.35 0.75 -3.74
N VAL A 574 -11.29 0.37 -2.45
CA VAL A 574 -10.06 0.39 -1.65
C VAL A 574 -9.12 -0.73 -2.07
N MET A 575 -9.62 -1.95 -2.34
CA MET A 575 -8.80 -3.05 -2.87
C MET A 575 -8.19 -2.70 -4.23
N ASP A 576 -8.97 -2.14 -5.17
CA ASP A 576 -8.47 -1.66 -6.48
C ASP A 576 -7.32 -0.65 -6.31
N THR A 577 -7.44 0.25 -5.32
CA THR A 577 -6.43 1.27 -5.02
C THR A 577 -5.16 0.64 -4.42
N LEU A 578 -5.31 -0.36 -3.54
CA LEU A 578 -4.17 -1.11 -2.97
C LEU A 578 -3.47 -1.99 -4.01
N GLU A 579 -4.21 -2.60 -4.94
CA GLU A 579 -3.66 -3.35 -6.09
C GLU A 579 -2.74 -2.46 -6.94
N ILE A 580 -3.24 -1.29 -7.39
CA ILE A 580 -2.47 -0.33 -8.20
C ILE A 580 -1.21 0.14 -7.49
N ILE A 581 -1.26 0.31 -6.16
CA ILE A 581 -0.11 0.72 -5.35
C ILE A 581 0.90 -0.43 -5.19
N ALA A 582 0.44 -1.65 -4.93
CA ALA A 582 1.27 -2.85 -4.82
C ALA A 582 1.99 -3.20 -6.14
N GLU A 583 1.29 -3.15 -7.29
CA GLU A 583 1.90 -3.34 -8.62
C GLU A 583 3.02 -2.33 -8.88
N LYS A 584 2.80 -1.06 -8.53
CA LYS A 584 3.82 -0.01 -8.69
C LYS A 584 5.00 -0.17 -7.75
N GLN A 585 4.79 -0.65 -6.52
CA GLN A 585 5.88 -0.96 -5.59
C GLN A 585 6.77 -2.10 -6.11
N LEU A 586 6.17 -3.19 -6.61
CA LEU A 586 6.89 -4.29 -7.28
C LEU A 586 7.65 -3.80 -8.52
N ALA A 587 7.01 -2.96 -9.35
CA ALA A 587 7.60 -2.38 -10.55
C ALA A 587 8.54 -1.18 -10.27
N HIS A 588 8.86 -0.91 -9.00
CA HIS A 588 9.66 0.25 -8.52
C HIS A 588 9.28 1.59 -9.19
N SER A 589 8.00 1.75 -9.48
CA SER A 589 7.43 2.85 -10.27
C SER A 589 6.86 3.93 -9.35
N THR A 590 7.00 5.20 -9.76
CA THR A 590 6.61 6.33 -8.92
C THR A 590 5.09 6.38 -8.71
N LEU A 591 4.65 6.27 -7.46
CA LEU A 591 3.25 6.49 -7.06
C LEU A 591 2.82 7.94 -7.37
N THR A 592 1.58 8.13 -7.83
CA THR A 592 1.01 9.47 -8.04
C THR A 592 0.79 10.19 -6.71
N GLU A 593 0.55 11.51 -6.75
CA GLU A 593 0.27 12.26 -5.51
C GLU A 593 -1.00 11.78 -4.81
N GLN A 594 -2.02 11.35 -5.56
CA GLN A 594 -3.26 10.78 -5.03
C GLN A 594 -3.01 9.42 -4.37
N GLU A 595 -2.22 8.53 -5.00
CA GLU A 595 -1.81 7.24 -4.43
C GLU A 595 -0.99 7.41 -3.15
N ARG A 596 -0.01 8.34 -3.14
CA ARG A 596 0.78 8.65 -1.94
C ARG A 596 -0.09 9.23 -0.82
N ALA A 597 -1.04 10.10 -1.15
CA ALA A 597 -1.97 10.67 -0.17
C ALA A 597 -2.92 9.61 0.39
N PHE A 598 -3.39 8.67 -0.44
CA PHE A 598 -4.21 7.54 -0.02
C PHE A 598 -3.44 6.58 0.89
N ALA A 599 -2.23 6.16 0.49
CA ALA A 599 -1.36 5.30 1.30
C ALA A 599 -1.02 5.94 2.66
N LYS A 600 -0.93 7.28 2.72
CA LYS A 600 -0.69 8.04 3.97
C LYS A 600 -1.99 8.46 4.69
N ALA A 601 -3.14 7.89 4.31
CA ALA A 601 -4.46 8.14 4.90
C ALA A 601 -5.09 6.88 5.54
N VAL A 602 -4.27 5.87 5.90
CA VAL A 602 -4.70 4.64 6.62
C VAL A 602 -5.56 5.02 7.82
N LEU A 603 -4.98 5.80 8.74
CA LEU A 603 -5.62 6.38 9.91
C LEU A 603 -4.95 7.71 10.31
N VAL A 604 -5.74 8.66 10.81
CA VAL A 604 -5.38 10.05 11.12
C VAL A 604 -6.28 10.51 12.27
N ARG A 605 -5.71 10.96 13.39
CA ARG A 605 -6.51 11.45 14.53
C ARG A 605 -6.83 12.94 14.36
N ARG A 606 -8.11 13.33 14.41
CA ARG A 606 -8.51 14.75 14.23
C ARG A 606 -8.76 15.42 15.58
N PRO A 607 -8.19 16.61 15.85
CA PRO A 607 -8.56 17.39 17.03
C PRO A 607 -10.00 17.91 16.88
N ASN A 608 -10.91 17.43 17.72
CA ASN A 608 -12.29 17.87 17.84
C ASN A 608 -12.69 17.92 19.32
N CYS A 609 -13.96 18.15 19.66
CA CYS A 609 -14.52 17.88 20.99
C CYS A 609 -14.70 16.36 21.23
N GLY A 610 -13.60 15.61 21.11
CA GLY A 610 -13.54 14.15 21.04
C GLY A 610 -12.25 13.72 20.33
N PHE A 611 -11.85 12.46 20.47
CA PHE A 611 -10.56 11.96 19.97
C PHE A 611 -10.69 11.16 18.65
N ALA A 612 -11.73 11.47 17.88
CA ALA A 612 -12.16 10.79 16.66
C ALA A 612 -11.01 10.48 15.68
N THR A 613 -10.87 9.21 15.34
CA THR A 613 -10.02 8.75 14.24
C THR A 613 -10.76 8.88 12.91
N ASN A 614 -10.01 9.14 11.84
CA ASN A 614 -10.50 9.17 10.47
C ASN A 614 -9.46 8.48 9.57
N GLY A 615 -9.83 8.04 8.39
CA GLY A 615 -8.96 7.31 7.48
C GLY A 615 -9.77 6.46 6.52
N TRP A 616 -9.11 5.55 5.79
CA TRP A 616 -9.79 4.49 5.03
C TRP A 616 -9.77 3.15 5.75
N TYR A 617 -8.77 2.83 6.59
CA TYR A 617 -8.69 1.51 7.22
C TYR A 617 -9.91 1.20 8.10
N GLN A 618 -10.26 2.11 9.01
CA GLN A 618 -11.43 1.95 9.89
C GLN A 618 -12.75 1.83 9.11
N LYS A 619 -12.79 2.25 7.83
CA LYS A 619 -13.97 2.16 6.96
C LYS A 619 -14.09 0.82 6.25
N LEU A 620 -13.09 -0.05 6.36
CA LEU A 620 -13.14 -1.46 5.97
C LEU A 620 -13.76 -2.37 7.05
N ILE A 621 -14.26 -1.78 8.15
CA ILE A 621 -14.96 -2.49 9.24
C ILE A 621 -16.44 -2.07 9.22
N TYR A 622 -17.36 -2.99 8.91
CA TYR A 622 -18.79 -2.72 8.70
C TYR A 622 -19.50 -2.06 9.90
N ALA A 623 -19.11 -2.45 11.13
CA ALA A 623 -19.60 -1.82 12.36
C ALA A 623 -19.18 -0.33 12.48
N ILE A 624 -18.03 0.04 11.92
CA ILE A 624 -17.44 1.37 11.98
C ILE A 624 -17.81 2.23 10.75
N TRP A 625 -18.19 1.62 9.63
CA TRP A 625 -18.61 2.29 8.39
C TRP A 625 -19.78 3.27 8.61
N TYR A 626 -20.75 2.90 9.45
CA TYR A 626 -21.82 3.78 9.94
C TYR A 626 -21.98 3.58 11.46
N PRO A 627 -21.27 4.37 12.30
CA PRO A 627 -21.41 4.26 13.75
C PRO A 627 -22.77 4.80 14.23
N PRO A 628 -23.29 4.30 15.36
CA PRO A 628 -24.41 4.94 16.06
C PRO A 628 -24.14 6.43 16.31
N ARG A 629 -25.18 7.26 16.22
CA ARG A 629 -25.01 8.72 16.39
C ARG A 629 -24.54 9.03 17.81
N ASN A 630 -23.39 9.70 17.91
CA ASN A 630 -22.72 10.23 19.11
C ASN A 630 -21.69 9.31 19.81
N GLU A 631 -21.24 8.22 19.20
CA GLU A 631 -20.15 7.40 19.73
C GLU A 631 -18.92 7.42 18.80
N ASP A 632 -17.71 7.52 19.38
CA ASP A 632 -16.45 7.36 18.65
C ASP A 632 -16.27 5.84 18.35
N PRO A 633 -16.19 5.40 17.08
CA PRO A 633 -16.10 3.98 16.78
C PRO A 633 -14.74 3.39 17.18
N ILE A 634 -14.80 2.26 17.89
CA ILE A 634 -13.64 1.56 18.43
C ILE A 634 -13.68 0.11 17.93
N GLU A 635 -12.59 -0.34 17.30
CA GLU A 635 -12.31 -1.74 17.00
C GLU A 635 -12.24 -2.53 18.32
N GLU A 636 -13.02 -3.61 18.46
CA GLU A 636 -12.97 -4.46 19.66
C GLU A 636 -11.75 -5.40 19.64
N LEU A 637 -11.33 -5.88 20.82
CA LEU A 637 -10.24 -6.85 20.93
C LEU A 637 -10.75 -8.26 20.56
N ASP A 638 -10.55 -8.61 19.30
CA ASP A 638 -10.83 -9.92 18.74
C ASP A 638 -9.65 -10.90 18.95
N ILE A 639 -9.98 -12.09 19.47
CA ILE A 639 -9.08 -13.25 19.71
C ILE A 639 -9.98 -14.48 19.64
N VAL A 640 -9.80 -15.33 18.62
CA VAL A 640 -10.72 -16.44 18.28
C VAL A 640 -10.03 -17.80 18.21
N THR A 641 -10.82 -18.86 18.37
CA THR A 641 -10.40 -20.25 18.20
C THR A 641 -11.42 -21.07 17.40
N ALA A 642 -10.92 -22.09 16.69
CA ALA A 642 -11.76 -23.10 16.06
C ALA A 642 -11.09 -24.48 16.19
N ASP A 643 -11.88 -25.50 16.49
CA ASP A 643 -11.43 -26.88 16.31
C ASP A 643 -11.53 -27.29 14.83
N VAL A 644 -10.50 -27.97 14.34
CA VAL A 644 -10.32 -28.31 12.91
C VAL A 644 -10.12 -29.80 12.66
N HIS A 645 -9.80 -30.57 13.70
CA HIS A 645 -9.66 -32.02 13.61
C HIS A 645 -10.00 -32.70 14.94
N THR A 646 -10.45 -33.95 14.89
CA THR A 646 -10.65 -34.79 16.09
C THR A 646 -10.21 -36.22 15.79
N ALA A 647 -9.18 -36.70 16.51
CA ALA A 647 -8.70 -38.07 16.44
C ALA A 647 -9.15 -38.82 17.72
N PRO A 648 -10.10 -39.77 17.63
CA PRO A 648 -10.66 -40.43 18.82
C PRO A 648 -9.64 -41.35 19.51
N THR A 649 -8.70 -41.93 18.74
CA THR A 649 -7.66 -42.83 19.24
C THR A 649 -6.27 -42.44 18.76
N ASP A 650 -5.25 -42.94 19.46
CA ASP A 650 -3.87 -42.97 18.98
C ASP A 650 -3.68 -43.97 17.81
N GLU A 651 -2.44 -44.10 17.32
CA GLU A 651 -2.03 -45.06 16.28
C GLU A 651 -2.11 -46.55 16.70
N HIS A 652 -2.50 -46.84 17.94
CA HIS A 652 -2.66 -48.19 18.49
C HIS A 652 -4.12 -48.53 18.83
N GLY A 653 -5.04 -47.58 18.67
CA GLY A 653 -6.45 -47.73 19.00
C GLY A 653 -6.79 -47.41 20.47
N THR A 654 -5.86 -46.88 21.25
CA THR A 654 -6.12 -46.37 22.61
C THR A 654 -6.99 -45.12 22.52
N PRO A 655 -8.13 -45.03 23.24
CA PRO A 655 -8.91 -43.79 23.28
C PRO A 655 -8.10 -42.63 23.91
N VAL A 656 -7.94 -41.56 23.14
CA VAL A 656 -7.24 -40.32 23.57
C VAL A 656 -8.11 -39.08 23.38
N GLY A 657 -9.04 -39.09 22.42
CA GLY A 657 -9.92 -37.97 22.13
C GLY A 657 -9.18 -36.67 21.82
N TRP A 658 -8.14 -36.73 21.00
CA TRP A 658 -7.38 -35.55 20.61
C TRP A 658 -8.25 -34.61 19.77
N VAL A 659 -8.29 -33.33 20.12
CA VAL A 659 -8.96 -32.28 19.34
C VAL A 659 -7.92 -31.22 18.97
N MET A 660 -7.71 -31.00 17.68
CA MET A 660 -6.80 -29.97 17.18
C MET A 660 -7.55 -28.65 17.06
N HIS A 661 -7.04 -27.63 17.73
CA HIS A 661 -7.50 -26.25 17.70
C HIS A 661 -6.49 -25.39 16.94
N VAL A 662 -7.00 -24.45 16.17
CA VAL A 662 -6.25 -23.32 15.63
C VAL A 662 -6.86 -22.03 16.16
N GLY A 663 -6.08 -20.95 16.20
CA GLY A 663 -6.64 -19.66 16.62
C GLY A 663 -5.66 -18.52 16.60
N THR A 664 -6.20 -17.32 16.85
CA THR A 664 -5.43 -16.08 16.87
C THR A 664 -4.97 -15.73 18.29
N GLY A 665 -4.16 -14.68 18.40
CA GLY A 665 -3.90 -14.00 19.67
C GLY A 665 -3.68 -12.52 19.45
N TYR A 666 -3.07 -11.85 20.43
CA TYR A 666 -2.68 -10.45 20.30
C TYR A 666 -1.83 -10.20 19.04
N LEU A 667 -1.98 -9.01 18.47
CA LEU A 667 -1.26 -8.59 17.27
C LEU A 667 0.23 -8.42 17.58
N ASN A 668 1.06 -8.82 16.62
CA ASN A 668 2.50 -8.61 16.68
C ASN A 668 2.88 -7.36 15.87
N LEU A 669 4.04 -6.77 16.17
CA LEU A 669 4.55 -5.63 15.42
C LEU A 669 5.59 -6.09 14.40
N ALA A 670 5.37 -5.78 13.12
CA ALA A 670 6.35 -5.99 12.07
C ALA A 670 7.17 -4.70 11.82
N VAL A 671 8.48 -4.85 11.66
CA VAL A 671 9.40 -3.82 11.18
C VAL A 671 10.07 -4.33 9.91
N ILE A 672 9.93 -3.61 8.81
CA ILE A 672 10.41 -4.01 7.47
C ILE A 672 11.28 -2.90 6.90
N VAL A 673 12.52 -3.23 6.50
CA VAL A 673 13.40 -2.31 5.79
C VAL A 673 13.28 -2.57 4.29
N THR A 674 12.78 -1.58 3.57
CA THR A 674 12.58 -1.63 2.12
C THR A 674 12.69 -0.22 1.52
N ARG A 675 12.54 -0.08 0.20
CA ARG A 675 12.71 1.19 -0.50
C ARG A 675 11.43 2.02 -0.45
N ASN A 676 11.53 3.29 -0.05
CA ASN A 676 10.44 4.25 -0.10
C ASN A 676 10.12 4.72 -1.54
N GLU A 677 9.15 5.62 -1.70
CA GLU A 677 8.75 6.15 -3.03
C GLU A 677 9.85 6.95 -3.77
N PHE A 678 11.00 7.17 -3.12
CA PHE A 678 12.19 7.83 -3.67
C PHE A 678 13.39 6.87 -3.81
N GLY A 679 13.19 5.56 -3.61
CA GLY A 679 14.20 4.50 -3.76
C GLY A 679 15.15 4.31 -2.55
N GLN A 680 14.97 5.07 -1.48
CA GLN A 680 15.82 5.08 -0.29
C GLN A 680 15.41 3.97 0.69
N GLN A 681 16.37 3.20 1.23
CA GLN A 681 16.06 2.25 2.31
C GLN A 681 15.45 3.00 3.51
N THR A 682 14.30 2.52 3.98
CA THR A 682 13.45 3.11 5.02
C THR A 682 12.86 2.00 5.86
N ALA A 683 12.78 2.18 7.18
CA ALA A 683 12.10 1.25 8.08
C ALA A 683 10.61 1.60 8.19
N PHE A 684 9.75 0.68 7.77
CA PHE A 684 8.30 0.75 7.89
C PHE A 684 7.82 -0.13 9.03
N VAL A 685 6.77 0.30 9.72
CA VAL A 685 6.21 -0.39 10.90
C VAL A 685 4.72 -0.62 10.71
N GLY A 686 4.24 -1.82 11.05
CA GLY A 686 2.81 -2.13 10.97
C GLY A 686 2.40 -3.34 11.83
N PRO A 687 1.12 -3.41 12.23
CA PRO A 687 0.56 -4.60 12.88
C PRO A 687 0.47 -5.79 11.92
N VAL A 688 0.70 -6.99 12.45
CA VAL A 688 0.46 -8.28 11.78
C VAL A 688 -0.30 -9.22 12.71
N LEU A 689 -1.05 -10.16 12.13
CA LEU A 689 -1.79 -11.19 12.85
C LEU A 689 -0.83 -12.18 13.53
N SER A 690 -1.39 -13.00 14.41
CA SER A 690 -0.62 -13.96 15.18
C SER A 690 -1.40 -15.27 15.31
N TYR A 691 -0.76 -16.38 14.96
CA TYR A 691 -1.36 -17.71 14.79
C TYR A 691 -0.80 -18.72 15.79
N TYR A 692 -1.66 -19.57 16.35
CA TYR A 692 -1.33 -20.64 17.29
C TYR A 692 -2.08 -21.92 16.94
N GLU A 693 -1.48 -23.08 17.28
CA GLU A 693 -2.06 -24.41 17.14
C GLU A 693 -1.95 -25.15 18.48
N HIS A 694 -2.96 -25.90 18.87
CA HIS A 694 -2.90 -26.74 20.08
C HIS A 694 -3.78 -27.98 19.95
N VAL A 695 -3.28 -29.13 20.41
CA VAL A 695 -4.08 -30.34 20.58
C VAL A 695 -4.45 -30.50 22.05
N THR A 696 -5.75 -30.49 22.35
CA THR A 696 -6.31 -30.91 23.65
C THR A 696 -6.63 -32.41 23.62
N GLU A 697 -6.83 -33.01 24.80
CA GLU A 697 -7.16 -34.44 24.96
C GLU A 697 -8.61 -34.63 25.44
N ASN A 698 -9.06 -35.89 25.55
CA ASN A 698 -10.31 -36.29 26.19
C ASN A 698 -11.57 -35.61 25.58
N PHE A 699 -11.53 -35.31 24.28
CA PHE A 699 -12.55 -34.60 23.50
C PHE A 699 -12.82 -33.16 23.97
N GLN A 700 -11.92 -32.56 24.77
CA GLN A 700 -12.07 -31.20 25.26
C GLN A 700 -12.07 -30.19 24.12
N ARG A 701 -13.16 -29.42 23.98
CA ARG A 701 -13.26 -28.27 23.07
C ARG A 701 -13.08 -26.98 23.83
N LEU A 702 -12.48 -25.98 23.18
CA LEU A 702 -12.18 -24.67 23.76
C LEU A 702 -13.14 -23.63 23.21
N THR A 703 -13.55 -22.67 24.04
CA THR A 703 -14.23 -21.45 23.57
C THR A 703 -13.21 -20.32 23.40
N ASP A 704 -13.57 -19.27 22.66
CA ASP A 704 -12.73 -18.07 22.49
C ASP A 704 -12.33 -17.46 23.85
N LYS A 705 -13.20 -17.59 24.85
CA LYS A 705 -12.94 -17.17 26.23
C LYS A 705 -11.84 -18.01 26.90
N ASP A 706 -11.90 -19.33 26.78
CA ASP A 706 -10.87 -20.23 27.33
C ASP A 706 -9.53 -20.01 26.62
N TRP A 707 -9.58 -19.85 25.29
CA TRP A 707 -8.44 -19.57 24.43
C TRP A 707 -7.77 -18.23 24.79
N LYS A 708 -8.55 -17.14 24.87
CA LYS A 708 -8.09 -15.80 25.28
C LYS A 708 -7.49 -15.80 26.68
N GLN A 709 -8.12 -16.47 27.65
CA GLN A 709 -7.57 -16.63 28.99
C GLN A 709 -6.20 -17.34 28.97
N LYS A 710 -6.02 -18.34 28.11
CA LYS A 710 -4.75 -19.06 27.97
C LYS A 710 -3.67 -18.21 27.27
N ILE A 711 -4.01 -17.51 26.19
CA ILE A 711 -3.12 -16.56 25.49
C ILE A 711 -2.62 -15.42 26.41
N GLU A 712 -3.48 -14.95 27.32
CA GLU A 712 -3.15 -13.93 28.33
C GLU A 712 -2.27 -14.45 29.47
N SER A 713 -2.55 -15.64 30.00
CA SER A 713 -1.89 -16.15 31.21
C SER A 713 -0.60 -16.94 30.95
N ASP A 714 -0.60 -17.83 29.96
CA ASP A 714 0.50 -18.74 29.64
C ASP A 714 0.25 -19.28 28.21
N PRO A 715 0.64 -18.55 27.16
CA PRO A 715 0.27 -18.88 25.78
C PRO A 715 0.85 -20.23 25.35
N TRP A 716 0.15 -20.91 24.44
CA TRP A 716 0.72 -22.05 23.75
C TRP A 716 1.97 -21.65 22.94
N PRO A 717 2.92 -22.57 22.70
CA PRO A 717 4.03 -22.31 21.80
C PRO A 717 3.52 -21.97 20.40
N ARG A 718 4.23 -21.06 19.73
CA ARG A 718 4.04 -20.81 18.30
C ARG A 718 4.53 -22.02 17.49
N PRO A 719 3.98 -22.26 16.29
CA PRO A 719 4.58 -23.20 15.35
C PRO A 719 6.06 -22.86 15.12
N ASP A 720 6.94 -23.86 15.18
CA ASP A 720 8.39 -23.68 15.30
C ASP A 720 9.03 -22.99 14.09
N TRP A 721 8.40 -23.14 12.92
CA TRP A 721 8.77 -22.44 11.69
C TRP A 721 8.64 -20.91 11.76
N THR A 722 7.89 -20.36 12.74
CA THR A 722 7.83 -18.90 12.96
C THR A 722 9.12 -18.34 13.57
N ASN A 723 9.94 -19.17 14.22
CA ASN A 723 11.16 -18.73 14.93
C ASN A 723 12.23 -18.10 14.02
N VAL A 724 12.13 -18.27 12.70
CA VAL A 724 13.12 -17.72 11.74
C VAL A 724 12.98 -16.21 11.53
N TYR A 725 11.85 -15.61 11.95
CA TYR A 725 11.57 -14.18 11.83
C TYR A 725 10.94 -13.55 13.09
N LEU A 726 10.43 -14.37 14.03
CA LEU A 726 9.71 -13.91 15.23
C LEU A 726 10.64 -13.79 16.45
N ALA A 727 10.75 -12.58 16.99
CA ALA A 727 11.28 -12.33 18.32
C ALA A 727 10.19 -12.53 19.40
N ASP A 728 10.58 -13.05 20.56
CA ASP A 728 9.65 -13.39 21.64
C ASP A 728 9.20 -12.20 22.50
N ARG A 729 8.41 -12.45 23.55
CA ARG A 729 7.88 -11.43 24.46
C ARG A 729 8.97 -10.65 25.24
N ASP A 730 10.19 -11.17 25.35
CA ASP A 730 11.36 -10.45 25.90
C ASP A 730 12.14 -9.71 24.79
N GLY A 731 11.73 -9.83 23.53
CA GLY A 731 12.44 -9.34 22.36
C GLY A 731 13.67 -10.17 22.01
N LYS A 732 13.72 -11.47 22.35
CA LYS A 732 14.84 -12.36 22.05
C LYS A 732 14.56 -13.22 20.82
N ARG A 733 15.61 -13.60 20.08
CA ARG A 733 15.46 -14.55 18.98
C ARG A 733 15.37 -15.99 19.51
N ARG A 734 14.46 -16.78 18.93
CA ARG A 734 14.35 -18.21 19.22
C ARG A 734 15.32 -19.01 18.32
N PRO A 735 15.74 -20.23 18.72
CA PRO A 735 16.42 -21.14 17.81
C PRO A 735 15.52 -21.42 16.58
N PRO A 736 16.06 -21.36 15.34
CA PRO A 736 15.31 -21.72 14.15
C PRO A 736 14.70 -23.12 14.27
N GLY A 737 13.39 -23.21 14.03
CA GLY A 737 12.68 -24.48 13.88
C GLY A 737 12.81 -25.02 12.45
N GLN A 738 11.78 -25.72 11.99
CA GLN A 738 11.64 -26.12 10.59
C GLN A 738 11.67 -24.91 9.66
N MET A 739 12.41 -25.01 8.55
CA MET A 739 12.56 -23.94 7.56
C MET A 739 12.31 -24.49 6.15
N LEU A 740 11.80 -23.63 5.27
CA LEU A 740 11.71 -23.91 3.84
C LEU A 740 13.11 -24.19 3.24
N LYS A 741 13.16 -24.93 2.13
CA LYS A 741 14.42 -25.25 1.45
C LYS A 741 15.03 -23.99 0.86
N THR A 742 16.28 -23.69 1.21
CA THR A 742 16.97 -22.46 0.79
C THR A 742 18.09 -22.72 -0.22
N SER A 743 18.50 -21.63 -0.89
CA SER A 743 19.69 -21.50 -1.70
C SER A 743 20.50 -20.28 -1.22
N THR A 744 21.83 -20.32 -1.36
CA THR A 744 22.67 -19.17 -1.02
C THR A 744 22.33 -17.96 -1.89
N PRO A 745 22.14 -16.74 -1.34
CA PRO A 745 21.91 -15.55 -2.14
C PRO A 745 23.08 -15.27 -3.10
N PRO A 746 22.81 -14.76 -4.32
CA PRO A 746 23.85 -14.37 -5.26
C PRO A 746 24.63 -13.17 -4.70
N VAL A 747 25.96 -13.22 -4.80
CA VAL A 747 26.82 -12.11 -4.36
C VAL A 747 26.62 -10.91 -5.30
N LEU A 748 25.99 -9.85 -4.78
CA LEU A 748 25.82 -8.60 -5.52
C LEU A 748 27.16 -7.87 -5.63
N GLN A 749 27.64 -7.66 -6.85
CA GLN A 749 28.92 -6.98 -7.12
C GLN A 749 28.73 -5.89 -8.18
N PRO A 750 29.22 -4.65 -7.96
CA PRO A 750 29.24 -3.63 -9.01
C PRO A 750 30.30 -3.99 -10.06
N HIS A 751 30.10 -3.56 -11.31
CA HIS A 751 31.06 -3.77 -12.39
C HIS A 751 31.11 -2.53 -13.27
N LEU A 752 32.25 -1.83 -13.30
CA LEU A 752 32.36 -0.52 -13.94
C LEU A 752 32.87 -0.60 -15.38
N THR A 753 32.18 0.09 -16.27
CA THR A 753 32.63 0.39 -17.63
C THR A 753 32.73 1.91 -17.80
N CYS A 754 33.67 2.41 -18.61
CA CYS A 754 33.74 3.84 -18.92
C CYS A 754 34.17 4.14 -20.36
N SER A 755 33.89 5.35 -20.81
CA SER A 755 34.29 5.91 -22.09
C SER A 755 34.73 7.37 -21.94
N VAL A 756 35.66 7.83 -22.78
CA VAL A 756 36.13 9.22 -22.81
C VAL A 756 35.86 9.85 -24.17
N ASP A 757 35.18 10.99 -24.18
CA ASP A 757 34.90 11.81 -25.35
C ASP A 757 35.70 13.12 -25.31
N VAL A 758 36.20 13.54 -26.48
CA VAL A 758 36.98 14.76 -26.68
C VAL A 758 36.66 15.41 -28.04
N PRO A 759 36.53 16.75 -28.11
CA PRO A 759 36.23 17.43 -29.36
C PRO A 759 37.44 17.46 -30.30
N THR A 760 37.17 17.58 -31.60
CA THR A 760 38.21 17.87 -32.60
C THR A 760 38.68 19.32 -32.43
N ILE A 761 40.00 19.52 -32.26
CA ILE A 761 40.61 20.83 -32.10
C ILE A 761 41.05 21.36 -33.47
N THR A 762 40.73 22.62 -33.76
CA THR A 762 41.04 23.27 -35.04
C THR A 762 41.93 24.51 -34.87
N THR A 763 42.60 24.93 -35.95
CA THR A 763 43.47 26.11 -36.00
C THR A 763 42.77 27.32 -36.60
N ASN A 764 42.71 28.41 -35.85
CA ASN A 764 42.30 29.72 -36.36
C ASN A 764 43.56 30.56 -36.67
N TYR A 765 44.08 30.38 -37.88
CA TYR A 765 45.32 31.00 -38.37
C TYR A 765 45.33 32.53 -38.28
N ILE A 766 44.19 33.18 -38.54
CA ILE A 766 44.05 34.65 -38.50
C ILE A 766 44.27 35.21 -37.09
N ASN A 767 43.85 34.47 -36.07
CA ASN A 767 43.90 34.91 -34.66
C ASN A 767 44.95 34.15 -33.84
N LEU A 768 45.80 33.34 -34.50
CA LEU A 768 46.82 32.48 -33.89
C LEU A 768 46.32 31.72 -32.65
N ARG A 769 45.14 31.09 -32.75
CA ARG A 769 44.52 30.35 -31.63
C ARG A 769 44.00 28.98 -32.05
N TYR A 770 43.82 28.11 -31.07
CA TYR A 770 43.04 26.88 -31.21
C TYR A 770 41.55 27.13 -30.94
N ASP A 771 40.68 26.33 -31.55
CA ASP A 771 39.23 26.38 -31.37
C ASP A 771 38.64 24.95 -31.39
N PRO A 772 37.98 24.48 -30.32
CA PRO A 772 37.85 25.10 -28.99
C PRO A 772 39.16 25.07 -28.19
N MET A 773 39.41 26.08 -27.36
CA MET A 773 40.52 26.10 -26.41
C MET A 773 40.26 27.10 -25.25
N PRO A 774 40.23 26.68 -23.97
CA PRO A 774 40.33 25.30 -23.48
C PRO A 774 39.22 24.39 -24.02
N PHE A 775 39.46 23.08 -24.00
CA PHE A 775 38.53 22.06 -24.51
C PHE A 775 38.05 21.12 -23.40
N PRO A 776 36.79 20.66 -23.43
CA PRO A 776 36.28 19.66 -22.51
C PRO A 776 36.84 18.26 -22.80
N VAL A 777 37.05 17.48 -21.74
CA VAL A 777 37.20 16.02 -21.75
C VAL A 777 36.04 15.47 -20.94
N THR A 778 35.13 14.74 -21.58
CA THR A 778 33.92 14.22 -20.93
C THR A 778 34.04 12.72 -20.75
N VAL A 779 33.88 12.22 -19.52
CA VAL A 779 33.91 10.80 -19.21
C VAL A 779 32.52 10.34 -18.83
N THR A 780 32.05 9.26 -19.43
CA THR A 780 30.83 8.56 -18.99
C THR A 780 31.24 7.27 -18.31
N VAL A 781 30.67 7.02 -17.12
CA VAL A 781 30.88 5.81 -16.33
C VAL A 781 29.55 5.12 -16.14
N SER A 782 29.50 3.80 -16.35
CA SER A 782 28.31 2.96 -16.18
C SER A 782 28.59 1.82 -15.21
N ASN A 783 27.60 1.46 -14.39
CA ASN A 783 27.64 0.23 -13.59
C ASN A 783 26.83 -0.86 -14.30
N ASP A 784 27.54 -1.81 -14.90
CA ASP A 784 26.96 -2.94 -15.59
C ASP A 784 26.65 -4.15 -14.69
N GLY A 785 27.10 -4.12 -13.42
CA GLY A 785 26.97 -5.20 -12.45
C GLY A 785 25.64 -5.24 -11.71
N SER A 786 25.60 -6.01 -10.61
CA SER A 786 24.41 -6.27 -9.79
C SER A 786 24.42 -5.55 -8.43
N GLY A 787 25.57 -5.08 -7.96
CA GLY A 787 25.72 -4.31 -6.71
C GLY A 787 25.73 -2.79 -6.94
N LEU A 788 25.32 -2.02 -5.94
CA LEU A 788 25.47 -0.55 -5.85
C LEU A 788 26.96 -0.19 -5.63
N THR A 789 27.50 0.77 -6.39
CA THR A 789 28.87 1.26 -6.13
C THR A 789 28.89 2.15 -4.88
N ASP A 790 29.99 2.10 -4.13
CA ASP A 790 30.38 3.21 -3.26
C ASP A 790 30.93 4.39 -4.11
N SER A 791 31.36 5.45 -3.41
CA SER A 791 31.91 6.72 -3.86
C SER A 791 32.86 6.60 -5.06
N LEU A 792 32.41 7.10 -6.22
CA LEU A 792 33.10 7.05 -7.50
C LEU A 792 34.04 8.25 -7.69
N PHE A 793 35.34 7.97 -7.61
CA PHE A 793 36.40 8.92 -7.90
C PHE A 793 37.00 8.62 -9.28
N ALA A 794 37.05 9.64 -10.13
CA ALA A 794 37.69 9.57 -11.44
C ALA A 794 38.96 10.43 -11.45
N THR A 795 40.08 9.86 -11.85
CA THR A 795 41.39 10.54 -11.95
C THR A 795 41.83 10.62 -13.41
N ILE A 796 42.02 11.84 -13.92
CA ILE A 796 42.53 12.11 -15.27
C ILE A 796 44.07 12.20 -15.29
N SER A 797 44.67 11.73 -16.37
CA SER A 797 46.12 11.76 -16.60
C SER A 797 46.45 11.98 -18.09
N PHE A 798 47.49 12.76 -18.35
CA PHE A 798 47.96 13.16 -19.69
C PHE A 798 49.44 13.60 -19.64
N LEU A 799 50.05 13.79 -20.80
CA LEU A 799 51.46 14.18 -20.97
C LEU A 799 51.68 15.71 -20.85
N PRO A 800 52.88 16.18 -20.45
CA PRO A 800 53.04 17.42 -19.66
C PRO A 800 52.89 18.76 -20.40
N ASP A 801 52.67 18.76 -21.72
CA ASP A 801 52.33 19.98 -22.47
C ASP A 801 50.85 20.40 -22.30
N LEU A 802 49.99 19.44 -21.92
CA LEU A 802 48.61 19.70 -21.53
C LEU A 802 48.54 20.12 -20.06
N THR A 803 47.62 21.03 -19.75
CA THR A 803 47.38 21.50 -18.37
C THR A 803 45.88 21.70 -18.13
N LEU A 804 45.46 21.64 -16.85
CA LEU A 804 44.07 21.94 -16.47
C LEU A 804 43.73 23.43 -16.64
N ALA A 805 42.45 23.71 -16.85
CA ALA A 805 41.90 25.02 -17.18
C ALA A 805 40.57 25.28 -16.44
N GLY A 806 40.11 26.54 -16.43
CA GLY A 806 38.91 26.93 -15.69
C GLY A 806 39.05 26.62 -14.19
N GLU A 807 37.99 26.08 -13.60
CA GLU A 807 37.89 25.71 -12.18
C GLU A 807 38.79 24.51 -11.80
N ASP A 808 39.32 23.78 -12.79
CA ASP A 808 40.15 22.58 -12.57
C ASP A 808 41.62 22.93 -12.33
N ALA A 809 42.03 24.16 -12.59
CA ALA A 809 43.43 24.58 -12.52
C ALA A 809 43.82 25.01 -11.09
N PRO A 810 45.01 24.61 -10.58
CA PRO A 810 46.03 23.78 -11.23
C PRO A 810 45.89 22.27 -10.97
N ASP A 811 45.20 21.87 -9.90
CA ASP A 811 45.37 20.55 -9.25
C ASP A 811 44.14 19.62 -9.33
N GLY A 812 43.09 19.98 -10.09
CA GLY A 812 41.80 19.26 -10.18
C GLY A 812 41.82 17.88 -10.86
N TYR A 813 42.95 17.17 -10.84
CA TYR A 813 43.17 15.89 -11.54
C TYR A 813 42.29 14.73 -11.06
N THR A 814 41.68 14.82 -9.87
CA THR A 814 40.71 13.83 -9.38
C THR A 814 39.42 14.51 -8.97
N LYS A 815 38.29 13.98 -9.44
CA LYS A 815 36.94 14.46 -9.16
C LYS A 815 36.08 13.32 -8.63
N VAL A 816 35.11 13.66 -7.78
CA VAL A 816 33.93 12.81 -7.54
C VAL A 816 33.05 12.91 -8.79
N CYS A 817 32.46 11.81 -9.23
CA CYS A 817 31.51 11.83 -10.33
C CYS A 817 30.19 12.54 -9.93
N GLU A 818 29.44 13.10 -10.89
CA GLU A 818 28.20 13.86 -10.60
C GLU A 818 27.22 13.06 -9.73
N LYS A 819 27.11 11.75 -9.97
CA LYS A 819 26.59 10.80 -9.00
C LYS A 819 27.77 10.11 -8.30
N ALA A 820 27.88 10.30 -6.99
CA ALA A 820 28.88 9.60 -6.19
C ALA A 820 28.67 8.07 -6.18
N GLN A 821 27.45 7.58 -6.39
CA GLN A 821 27.13 6.15 -6.40
C GLN A 821 26.29 5.78 -7.64
N LEU A 822 26.50 4.59 -8.20
CA LEU A 822 25.73 4.06 -9.33
C LEU A 822 25.04 2.74 -8.98
N PHE A 823 23.72 2.73 -9.11
CA PHE A 823 22.93 1.50 -9.14
C PHE A 823 23.21 0.68 -10.42
N PRO A 824 22.90 -0.63 -10.44
CA PRO A 824 22.86 -1.43 -11.65
C PRO A 824 22.18 -0.72 -12.83
N LYS A 825 22.85 -0.74 -13.98
CA LYS A 825 22.46 -0.11 -15.26
C LYS A 825 22.27 1.41 -15.22
N GLN A 826 22.73 2.10 -14.17
CA GLN A 826 22.87 3.55 -14.20
C GLN A 826 24.26 3.98 -14.70
N SER A 827 24.30 5.21 -15.22
CA SER A 827 25.52 5.92 -15.57
C SER A 827 25.59 7.33 -14.98
N THR A 828 26.79 7.89 -14.95
CA THR A 828 27.13 9.26 -14.53
C THR A 828 28.18 9.84 -15.46
N THR A 829 28.21 11.16 -15.59
CA THR A 829 29.29 11.90 -16.22
C THR A 829 30.25 12.50 -15.19
N VAL A 830 31.44 12.86 -15.69
CA VAL A 830 32.40 13.76 -15.06
C VAL A 830 33.24 14.41 -16.18
N GLN A 831 33.51 15.70 -16.07
CA GLN A 831 34.16 16.48 -17.13
C GLN A 831 35.37 17.26 -16.60
N TRP A 832 36.40 17.45 -17.42
CA TRP A 832 37.52 18.36 -17.17
C TRP A 832 37.70 19.36 -18.31
N MET A 833 38.22 20.55 -18.00
CA MET A 833 38.69 21.51 -19.01
C MET A 833 40.22 21.46 -19.13
N LEU A 834 40.73 21.17 -20.32
CA LEU A 834 42.15 21.11 -20.64
C LEU A 834 42.56 22.26 -21.57
N LYS A 835 43.83 22.69 -21.47
CA LYS A 835 44.45 23.66 -22.38
C LYS A 835 45.83 23.21 -22.85
N HIS A 836 46.20 23.63 -24.06
CA HIS A 836 47.53 23.43 -24.67
C HIS A 836 48.07 24.78 -25.18
N PRO A 837 49.37 25.09 -25.01
CA PRO A 837 49.99 26.29 -25.58
C PRO A 837 50.08 26.21 -27.12
N LEU A 838 50.31 27.33 -27.81
CA LEU A 838 50.46 27.31 -29.28
C LEU A 838 51.74 26.53 -29.68
N GLY A 839 51.62 25.64 -30.67
CA GLY A 839 52.74 24.82 -31.16
C GLY A 839 52.82 24.76 -32.69
N THR A 840 54.04 24.65 -33.22
CA THR A 840 54.33 24.60 -34.67
C THR A 840 54.38 23.19 -35.26
N GLN A 841 54.00 22.18 -34.49
CA GLN A 841 53.91 20.77 -34.89
C GLN A 841 52.58 20.19 -34.42
N GLU A 842 52.01 19.25 -35.19
CA GLU A 842 50.89 18.44 -34.71
C GLU A 842 51.37 17.57 -33.55
N LYS A 843 50.59 17.51 -32.48
CA LYS A 843 50.84 16.64 -31.33
C LYS A 843 49.61 15.81 -31.00
N ARG A 844 49.85 14.56 -30.59
CA ARG A 844 48.82 13.59 -30.23
C ARG A 844 48.97 13.23 -28.77
N TYR A 845 47.87 13.29 -28.03
CA TYR A 845 47.86 13.04 -26.60
C TYR A 845 46.84 11.96 -26.27
N THR A 846 47.32 10.83 -25.74
CA THR A 846 46.48 9.88 -25.04
C THR A 846 46.04 10.51 -23.72
N ILE A 847 44.74 10.77 -23.60
CA ILE A 847 44.11 11.16 -22.34
C ILE A 847 43.59 9.87 -21.71
N ARG A 848 44.01 9.62 -20.46
CA ARG A 848 43.73 8.40 -19.72
C ARG A 848 43.00 8.72 -18.42
N VAL A 849 41.84 8.11 -18.23
CA VAL A 849 41.05 8.26 -17.00
C VAL A 849 40.90 6.92 -16.31
N VAL A 850 41.17 6.91 -15.01
CA VAL A 850 40.98 5.75 -14.12
C VAL A 850 39.83 6.08 -13.16
N VAL A 851 38.82 5.22 -13.11
CA VAL A 851 37.67 5.38 -12.20
C VAL A 851 37.71 4.30 -11.13
N LYS A 852 37.50 4.71 -9.87
CA LYS A 852 37.63 3.86 -8.69
C LYS A 852 36.42 4.02 -7.77
N THR A 853 36.08 2.94 -7.09
CA THR A 853 35.17 2.87 -5.94
C THR A 853 35.82 1.94 -4.90
N ALA A 854 35.37 1.96 -3.65
CA ALA A 854 35.89 1.07 -2.60
C ALA A 854 35.43 -0.39 -2.74
N ASN A 855 34.33 -0.65 -3.48
CA ASN A 855 33.62 -1.94 -3.48
C ASN A 855 33.54 -2.65 -4.84
N ALA A 856 34.35 -2.26 -5.82
CA ALA A 856 34.47 -2.91 -7.12
C ALA A 856 35.84 -2.62 -7.77
N ASP A 857 36.22 -3.41 -8.78
CA ASP A 857 37.45 -3.20 -9.55
C ASP A 857 37.44 -1.85 -10.28
N SER A 858 38.63 -1.24 -10.39
CA SER A 858 38.81 0.04 -11.07
C SER A 858 38.73 -0.11 -12.59
N THR A 859 37.91 0.70 -13.24
CA THR A 859 37.79 0.73 -14.70
C THR A 859 38.69 1.82 -15.31
N VAL A 860 39.08 1.64 -16.57
CA VAL A 860 40.00 2.54 -17.28
C VAL A 860 39.50 2.76 -18.69
N CYS A 861 39.51 4.02 -19.13
CA CYS A 861 39.18 4.41 -20.49
C CYS A 861 40.18 5.46 -21.00
N GLU A 862 40.52 5.36 -22.28
CA GLU A 862 41.59 6.10 -22.94
C GLU A 862 41.10 6.60 -24.31
N THR A 863 41.51 7.80 -24.71
CA THR A 863 41.21 8.39 -26.03
C THR A 863 42.35 9.27 -26.51
N GLU A 864 42.46 9.53 -27.82
CA GLU A 864 43.47 10.41 -28.40
C GLU A 864 42.88 11.77 -28.79
N VAL A 865 43.41 12.86 -28.23
CA VAL A 865 43.18 14.21 -28.76
C VAL A 865 44.35 14.64 -29.65
N ILE A 866 44.02 15.18 -30.82
CA ILE A 866 44.97 15.72 -31.78
C ILE A 866 44.96 17.24 -31.65
N ILE A 867 46.13 17.83 -31.36
CA ILE A 867 46.35 19.27 -31.39
C ILE A 867 47.09 19.62 -32.69
N PRO A 868 46.47 20.37 -33.63
CA PRO A 868 47.08 20.69 -34.92
C PRO A 868 48.27 21.67 -34.80
N ALA A 869 49.10 21.72 -35.84
CA ALA A 869 50.18 22.70 -35.96
C ALA A 869 49.61 24.09 -36.30
N VAL A 870 50.04 25.12 -35.56
CA VAL A 870 49.85 26.52 -35.95
C VAL A 870 50.90 26.88 -37.00
N GLU A 871 50.47 27.46 -38.11
CA GLU A 871 51.36 28.01 -39.13
C GLU A 871 51.74 29.45 -38.81
N SER A 872 53.02 29.76 -38.83
CA SER A 872 53.57 31.10 -38.56
C SER A 872 54.88 31.35 -39.31
N PRO A 873 55.10 32.53 -39.89
CA PRO A 873 56.37 32.88 -40.53
C PRO A 873 57.47 33.18 -39.51
N ILE A 874 58.70 32.75 -39.79
CA ILE A 874 59.90 33.01 -38.98
C ILE A 874 60.98 33.60 -39.89
N LEU A 875 60.98 34.92 -40.01
CA LEU A 875 61.89 35.66 -40.89
C LEU A 875 63.31 35.68 -40.30
N ALA A 876 64.23 34.95 -40.94
CA ALA A 876 65.64 34.93 -40.61
C ALA A 876 66.44 35.76 -41.64
N PRO A 877 66.78 37.03 -41.33
CA PRO A 877 67.72 37.79 -42.13
C PRO A 877 69.12 37.18 -42.04
N ARG A 878 69.85 37.21 -43.16
CA ARG A 878 71.27 36.95 -43.28
C ARG A 878 71.89 38.03 -44.13
N ASP A 879 72.77 38.82 -43.55
CA ASP A 879 73.64 39.74 -44.27
C ASP A 879 74.91 39.03 -44.76
N TYR A 880 75.44 39.53 -45.88
CA TYR A 880 76.77 39.23 -46.37
C TYR A 880 77.49 40.55 -46.64
N CYS A 881 78.71 40.67 -46.13
CA CYS A 881 79.67 41.74 -46.32
C CYS A 881 81.07 41.09 -46.29
N PRO A 882 82.11 41.62 -46.94
CA PRO A 882 83.48 41.15 -46.70
C PRO A 882 83.86 41.34 -45.22
N ASN A 883 84.41 40.29 -44.61
CA ASN A 883 84.83 40.32 -43.20
C ASN A 883 86.07 41.20 -42.96
N GLU A 884 86.88 41.39 -44.00
CA GLU A 884 88.06 42.25 -44.00
C GLU A 884 88.19 42.94 -45.36
N LEU A 885 88.83 44.11 -45.35
CA LEU A 885 89.31 44.79 -46.54
C LEU A 885 90.82 44.92 -46.39
N VAL A 886 91.58 44.29 -47.29
CA VAL A 886 93.05 44.30 -47.20
C VAL A 886 93.57 45.52 -47.97
N PHE A 887 94.34 46.39 -47.30
CA PHE A 887 95.07 47.45 -47.99
C PHE A 887 96.22 46.85 -48.79
N VAL A 888 96.30 47.17 -50.08
CA VAL A 888 97.32 46.63 -51.00
C VAL A 888 98.20 47.78 -51.46
N ASP A 889 99.41 47.87 -50.92
CA ASP A 889 100.37 48.97 -51.17
C ASP A 889 100.64 49.23 -52.66
N SER A 890 100.60 48.19 -53.51
CA SER A 890 100.80 48.29 -54.96
C SER A 890 99.58 48.86 -55.73
N LEU A 891 98.46 49.08 -55.06
CA LEU A 891 97.22 49.64 -55.59
C LEU A 891 96.79 50.93 -54.87
N ASP A 892 97.49 51.33 -53.79
CA ASP A 892 97.13 52.45 -52.90
C ASP A 892 95.66 52.42 -52.44
N SER A 893 95.11 51.22 -52.27
CA SER A 893 93.68 51.00 -52.06
C SER A 893 93.40 49.71 -51.30
N TYR A 894 92.22 49.69 -50.68
CA TYR A 894 91.62 48.50 -50.08
C TYR A 894 91.08 47.56 -51.17
N VAL A 895 91.16 46.24 -50.94
CA VAL A 895 90.60 45.22 -51.81
C VAL A 895 89.76 44.25 -50.97
N PRO A 896 88.51 43.91 -51.38
CA PRO A 896 87.76 44.48 -52.52
C PRO A 896 87.20 45.89 -52.23
N ASN A 897 87.44 46.85 -53.12
CA ASN A 897 86.80 48.17 -53.10
C ASN A 897 86.47 48.57 -54.56
N PRO A 898 85.20 48.81 -54.93
CA PRO A 898 83.99 48.65 -54.10
C PRO A 898 83.72 47.18 -53.71
N PHE A 899 82.78 46.99 -52.78
CA PHE A 899 82.34 45.67 -52.34
C PHE A 899 80.80 45.55 -52.27
N THR A 900 80.30 44.32 -52.30
CA THR A 900 78.85 44.03 -52.23
C THR A 900 78.41 43.74 -50.81
N VAL A 901 77.42 44.49 -50.32
CA VAL A 901 76.58 44.07 -49.19
C VAL A 901 75.30 43.42 -49.74
N ARG A 902 74.87 42.28 -49.17
CA ARG A 902 73.63 41.59 -49.56
C ARG A 902 72.85 41.15 -48.33
N LEU A 903 71.63 41.66 -48.18
CA LEU A 903 70.64 41.09 -47.26
C LEU A 903 69.86 39.98 -47.97
N THR A 904 69.75 38.80 -47.35
CA THR A 904 68.87 37.70 -47.78
C THR A 904 67.97 37.35 -46.61
N CYS A 905 66.65 37.52 -46.75
CA CYS A 905 65.71 37.04 -45.73
C CYS A 905 65.17 35.67 -46.13
N ILE A 906 65.27 34.69 -45.24
CA ILE A 906 64.69 33.35 -45.42
C ILE A 906 63.55 33.22 -44.42
N ASN A 907 62.33 32.95 -44.90
CA ASN A 907 61.26 32.49 -44.02
C ASN A 907 61.54 31.03 -43.63
N ASN A 908 62.02 30.82 -42.41
CA ASN A 908 62.23 29.50 -41.81
C ASN A 908 60.96 28.98 -41.09
N GLY A 909 59.86 29.73 -41.15
CA GLY A 909 58.56 29.35 -40.58
C GLY A 909 57.73 28.49 -41.54
N ASN A 910 56.63 27.98 -41.02
CA ASN A 910 55.66 27.16 -41.77
C ASN A 910 54.47 27.97 -42.35
N GLY A 911 54.26 29.22 -41.92
CA GLY A 911 53.24 30.13 -42.49
C GLY A 911 53.80 31.11 -43.54
N SER A 912 52.94 31.67 -44.41
CA SER A 912 53.35 32.72 -45.36
C SER A 912 53.79 34.00 -44.67
N ALA A 913 54.63 34.76 -45.37
CA ALA A 913 55.10 36.07 -44.94
C ALA A 913 54.87 37.09 -46.06
N ASP A 914 53.77 37.83 -45.96
CA ASP A 914 53.35 38.80 -46.97
C ASP A 914 53.89 40.21 -46.66
N SER A 915 54.23 40.97 -47.71
CA SER A 915 54.76 42.36 -47.61
C SER A 915 56.06 42.53 -46.79
N VAL A 916 56.97 41.55 -46.86
CA VAL A 916 58.31 41.64 -46.22
C VAL A 916 59.13 42.79 -46.81
N SER A 917 59.77 43.58 -45.95
CA SER A 917 60.63 44.71 -46.33
C SER A 917 61.94 44.73 -45.54
N GLY A 918 63.04 45.10 -46.20
CA GLY A 918 64.37 45.22 -45.59
C GLY A 918 64.86 46.67 -45.55
N THR A 919 65.83 46.97 -44.68
CA THR A 919 66.45 48.31 -44.55
C THR A 919 67.96 48.15 -44.40
N LEU A 920 68.74 48.91 -45.17
CA LEU A 920 70.20 49.00 -45.07
C LEU A 920 70.58 50.35 -44.43
N ILE A 921 71.54 50.34 -43.50
CA ILE A 921 72.06 51.53 -42.82
C ILE A 921 73.57 51.57 -43.05
N LEU A 922 74.07 52.66 -43.63
CA LEU A 922 75.50 52.82 -43.97
C LEU A 922 76.25 53.68 -42.94
N PRO A 923 77.51 53.35 -42.60
CA PRO A 923 78.43 54.26 -41.91
C PRO A 923 78.69 55.53 -42.73
N LYS A 924 79.05 56.64 -42.06
CA LYS A 924 79.27 57.94 -42.71
C LYS A 924 80.36 57.93 -43.79
N ASP A 925 81.36 57.08 -43.60
CA ASP A 925 82.56 57.02 -44.44
C ASP A 925 82.47 55.92 -45.52
N VAL A 926 81.27 55.32 -45.68
CA VAL A 926 80.95 54.31 -46.70
C VAL A 926 79.81 54.82 -47.57
N VAL A 927 80.04 54.92 -48.87
CA VAL A 927 79.03 55.31 -49.87
C VAL A 927 78.67 54.12 -50.77
N LEU A 928 77.50 54.18 -51.41
CA LEU A 928 77.18 53.27 -52.52
C LEU A 928 78.05 53.60 -53.74
N ASP A 929 78.49 52.58 -54.48
CA ASP A 929 79.21 52.74 -55.74
C ASP A 929 78.51 51.93 -56.86
N PRO A 930 77.98 52.58 -57.91
CA PRO A 930 77.89 54.04 -58.07
C PRO A 930 76.95 54.68 -57.03
N PRO A 931 77.13 55.96 -56.67
CA PRO A 931 76.24 56.68 -55.74
C PRO A 931 74.76 56.77 -56.17
N THR A 932 74.46 56.40 -57.42
CA THR A 932 73.11 56.30 -57.99
C THR A 932 72.50 54.90 -57.88
N GLN A 933 73.10 53.97 -57.14
CA GLN A 933 72.58 52.62 -56.95
C GLN A 933 71.23 52.65 -56.20
N THR A 934 70.15 52.30 -56.90
CA THR A 934 68.86 52.00 -56.26
C THR A 934 68.99 50.73 -55.42
N LEU A 935 68.64 50.84 -54.14
CA LEU A 935 68.35 49.68 -53.30
C LEU A 935 67.13 48.97 -53.89
N THR A 936 67.29 47.74 -54.34
CA THR A 936 66.19 46.89 -54.80
C THR A 936 65.28 46.54 -53.62
N GLN A 937 63.97 46.54 -53.87
CA GLN A 937 62.99 45.87 -53.00
C GLN A 937 63.19 44.35 -53.06
#